data_AF-A0A1X7IY43-F1
#
_entry.id   AF-A0A1X7IY43-F1
#
_cell.length_a   1.000
_cell.length_b   1.000
_cell.length_c   1.000
_cell.angle_alpha   90.00
_cell.angle_beta   90.00
_cell.angle_gamma   90.00
#
_symmetry.space_group_name_H-M   'P 1'
#
loop_
_entity.id
_entity.type
_entity.pdbx_description
1 polymer ?
#
loop_
_entity_poly.entity_id
_entity_poly.type
_entity_poly.pdbx_seq_one_letter_code
_entity_poly.pdbx_strand_id
1 'polypeptide(L)'
;MKHIRLILLLLLSGPAVLVNAQDMLPYTTRLDLTSLIIGFILVNILLLLMMTMTFKKQVDSFISFYKKQHGSTPNTERFKTNVKNLTSKQITELIKFKNEVKKNKKLLLLCFIPIPISLPNIVAAQKAPVASQNATSNSIWEQGPVIITIILLLLVLLTTAIVLIIKVKWSINSKKNKLKQKEAIDLADYLKSVPDRSLRTIKNQKESLDYSLTHHELSGTLPTADKRGLLHIRPEAGLPIVSAKKKMRSDHTIDPALSKVIQWYFISATFWLLFGTTVGEYLGIKFVAPDVDSLSWLNFGRLRPVHTNAVFWGWSSLGMLGLGYYIVPRVSNSPLANIKWAWYALHCINLSITLGSITLMMGINNGGGEYREYIWPIMLIFGIGLALTLSNYFITVARRKTTEIYISNWYIVSALSFFTIVGLVGYLPQWQKGLGETIVQGYYMHQAVGMWFMLFTLGIVYYFLPQQLNKPIYSYSLGILAFWAQIVFYTLIGTHHFVFSAIPWWLQTVAIVASVGMVIPVIAGTTNFLMTFKGAWYKLRDSYTLPFFLVGIIFYFTGSMQGTAEAFRYANLIWHFTDFTVAHSHMTMYGIITFLLWAGIYSLIPQLTGREAPQLTIGIHFWLALIGLLLYSIPLMYGGSLRGLSWIAGEPFVDSVSLMLPYWLWRAIGGTLMWLSHLVFAFNMYKMIARPLPSLAIEQTAIDLLMKTDNKMHDN
;
A
#
# COMPACT_ATOMS: atom_id res chain seq x y z
N MET A 1 -10.05 27.25 -34.61
CA MET A 1 -11.24 27.53 -33.76
C MET A 1 -12.58 27.40 -34.50
N LYS A 2 -12.80 28.03 -35.68
CA LYS A 2 -14.15 28.02 -36.32
C LYS A 2 -14.76 26.62 -36.56
N HIS A 3 -13.99 25.60 -36.96
CA HIS A 3 -14.52 24.25 -37.23
C HIS A 3 -15.02 23.46 -36.01
N ILE A 4 -14.69 23.86 -34.78
CA ILE A 4 -15.14 23.13 -33.57
C ILE A 4 -16.61 23.46 -33.23
N ARG A 5 -17.08 24.68 -33.52
CA ARG A 5 -18.47 25.07 -33.25
C ARG A 5 -19.49 24.35 -34.13
N LEU A 6 -19.13 23.98 -35.37
CA LEU A 6 -20.06 23.36 -36.30
C LEU A 6 -20.43 21.92 -35.88
N ILE A 7 -19.47 21.17 -35.32
CA ILE A 7 -19.68 19.81 -34.81
C ILE A 7 -20.55 19.81 -33.55
N LEU A 8 -20.41 20.84 -32.69
CA LEU A 8 -21.24 21.00 -31.49
C LEU A 8 -22.68 21.46 -31.78
N LEU A 9 -22.92 22.14 -32.91
CA LEU A 9 -24.26 22.63 -33.28
C LEU A 9 -25.12 21.57 -33.97
N LEU A 10 -24.53 20.57 -34.62
CA LEU A 10 -25.25 19.45 -35.25
C LEU A 10 -25.74 18.38 -34.25
N LEU A 11 -25.39 18.49 -32.96
CA LEU A 11 -25.79 17.56 -31.90
C LEU A 11 -27.00 18.05 -31.07
N LEU A 12 -27.63 19.17 -31.43
CA LEU A 12 -28.64 19.85 -30.61
C LEU A 12 -29.93 20.25 -31.36
N SER A 13 -30.22 19.62 -32.51
CA SER A 13 -31.43 19.89 -33.31
C SER A 13 -32.16 18.59 -33.69
N GLY A 14 -33.11 18.19 -32.84
CA GLY A 14 -34.12 17.15 -33.08
C GLY A 14 -35.45 17.57 -32.44
N PRO A 15 -36.61 17.18 -32.99
CA PRO A 15 -37.83 17.98 -32.83
C PRO A 15 -38.50 17.85 -31.46
N ALA A 16 -39.02 18.98 -30.96
CA ALA A 16 -40.03 18.98 -29.91
C ALA A 16 -41.36 18.51 -30.49
N VAL A 17 -41.95 17.47 -29.89
CA VAL A 17 -43.27 16.94 -30.25
C VAL A 17 -44.13 16.90 -28.98
N LEU A 18 -45.23 17.65 -29.00
CA LEU A 18 -46.24 17.67 -27.94
C LEU A 18 -47.19 16.48 -28.10
N VAL A 19 -47.15 15.52 -27.17
CA VAL A 19 -48.14 14.43 -27.05
C VAL A 19 -48.55 14.27 -25.59
N ASN A 20 -49.79 13.82 -25.37
CA ASN A 20 -50.55 13.94 -24.14
C ASN A 20 -49.96 13.20 -22.91
N ALA A 21 -50.29 13.75 -21.74
CA ALA A 21 -49.75 13.40 -20.43
C ALA A 21 -50.31 12.08 -19.83
N GLN A 22 -50.25 10.96 -20.57
CA GLN A 22 -50.80 9.68 -20.12
C GLN A 22 -49.84 8.48 -20.18
N ASP A 23 -48.78 8.51 -21.00
CA ASP A 23 -47.77 7.44 -21.10
C ASP A 23 -46.37 7.93 -20.65
N MET A 24 -46.15 7.98 -19.33
CA MET A 24 -44.85 8.33 -18.74
C MET A 24 -44.25 7.12 -18.02
N LEU A 25 -43.36 6.40 -18.72
CA LEU A 25 -42.57 5.30 -18.17
C LEU A 25 -41.65 5.79 -17.02
N PRO A 26 -41.37 4.94 -16.00
CA PRO A 26 -40.51 5.31 -14.88
C PRO A 26 -39.09 5.67 -15.35
N TYR A 27 -38.52 6.73 -14.77
CA TYR A 27 -37.23 7.29 -15.17
C TYR A 27 -36.08 6.33 -14.85
N THR A 28 -35.74 5.48 -15.82
CA THR A 28 -34.51 4.68 -15.77
C THR A 28 -33.31 5.58 -16.00
N THR A 29 -32.39 5.64 -15.05
CA THR A 29 -31.08 6.28 -15.26
C THR A 29 -30.20 5.40 -16.15
N ARG A 30 -30.57 5.32 -17.44
CA ARG A 30 -29.77 4.68 -18.49
C ARG A 30 -28.49 5.47 -18.73
N LEU A 31 -27.50 5.24 -17.87
CA LEU A 31 -26.11 5.42 -18.23
C LEU A 31 -25.80 4.39 -19.32
N ASP A 32 -25.91 4.82 -20.57
CA ASP A 32 -25.57 4.00 -21.73
C ASP A 32 -24.19 3.37 -21.55
N LEU A 33 -24.18 2.04 -21.45
CA LEU A 33 -22.96 1.27 -21.22
C LEU A 33 -21.99 1.43 -22.39
N THR A 34 -22.45 1.66 -23.61
CA THR A 34 -21.54 1.89 -24.73
C THR A 34 -20.80 3.20 -24.52
N SER A 35 -21.48 4.30 -24.17
CA SER A 35 -20.84 5.56 -23.72
C SER A 35 -19.94 5.38 -22.49
N LEU A 36 -20.25 4.47 -21.56
CA LEU A 36 -19.45 4.25 -20.34
C LEU A 36 -18.21 3.38 -20.59
N ILE A 37 -18.30 2.35 -21.45
CA ILE A 37 -17.17 1.51 -21.88
C ILE A 37 -16.31 2.25 -22.91
N ILE A 38 -16.90 2.95 -23.87
CA ILE A 38 -16.19 3.88 -24.77
C ILE A 38 -15.56 4.99 -23.92
N GLY A 39 -16.24 5.49 -22.89
CA GLY A 39 -15.68 6.41 -21.90
C GLY A 39 -14.50 5.82 -21.12
N PHE A 40 -14.58 4.57 -20.66
CA PHE A 40 -13.50 3.86 -19.99
C PHE A 40 -12.29 3.64 -20.91
N ILE A 41 -12.53 3.17 -22.14
CA ILE A 41 -11.51 2.93 -23.16
C ILE A 41 -10.89 4.26 -23.59
N LEU A 42 -11.68 5.30 -23.86
CA LEU A 42 -11.18 6.65 -24.15
C LEU A 42 -10.42 7.25 -22.98
N VAL A 43 -10.88 7.13 -21.73
CA VAL A 43 -10.15 7.68 -20.56
C VAL A 43 -8.86 6.92 -20.33
N ASN A 44 -8.81 5.60 -20.51
CA ASN A 44 -7.56 4.84 -20.37
C ASN A 44 -6.62 5.06 -21.56
N ILE A 45 -7.11 5.08 -22.80
CA ILE A 45 -6.31 5.42 -23.99
C ILE A 45 -5.83 6.87 -23.91
N LEU A 46 -6.65 7.82 -23.44
CA LEU A 46 -6.26 9.22 -23.24
C LEU A 46 -5.30 9.36 -22.06
N LEU A 47 -5.42 8.57 -20.99
CA LEU A 47 -4.41 8.51 -19.92
C LEU A 47 -3.10 7.89 -20.42
N LEU A 48 -3.15 6.84 -21.23
CA LEU A 48 -1.97 6.20 -21.81
C LEU A 48 -1.31 7.09 -22.87
N LEU A 49 -2.10 7.82 -23.67
CA LEU A 49 -1.64 8.87 -24.57
C LEU A 49 -1.11 10.07 -23.81
N MET A 50 -1.75 10.53 -22.73
CA MET A 50 -1.20 11.60 -21.89
C MET A 50 0.06 11.16 -21.17
N MET A 51 0.17 9.91 -20.73
CA MET A 51 1.40 9.37 -20.14
C MET A 51 2.50 9.23 -21.18
N THR A 52 2.24 8.61 -22.34
CA THR A 52 3.23 8.47 -23.41
C THR A 52 3.57 9.80 -24.07
N MET A 53 2.63 10.72 -24.27
CA MET A 53 2.89 12.07 -24.79
C MET A 53 3.53 12.99 -23.75
N THR A 54 3.27 12.88 -22.45
CA THR A 54 4.02 13.69 -21.44
C THR A 54 5.39 13.08 -21.16
N PHE A 55 5.53 11.75 -21.16
CA PHE A 55 6.82 11.07 -21.12
C PHE A 55 7.63 11.41 -22.37
N LYS A 56 7.08 11.23 -23.58
CA LYS A 56 7.70 11.62 -24.85
C LYS A 56 7.99 13.11 -24.90
N LYS A 57 7.05 14.02 -24.58
CA LYS A 57 7.37 15.47 -24.53
C LYS A 57 8.44 15.80 -23.50
N GLN A 58 8.56 15.09 -22.38
CA GLN A 58 9.64 15.31 -21.41
C GLN A 58 10.97 14.68 -21.85
N VAL A 59 10.95 13.53 -22.53
CA VAL A 59 12.12 12.85 -23.10
C VAL A 59 12.62 13.59 -24.34
N ASP A 60 11.76 13.96 -25.27
CA ASP A 60 12.06 14.80 -26.43
C ASP A 60 12.47 16.21 -26.01
N SER A 61 11.83 16.81 -24.99
CA SER A 61 12.31 18.07 -24.41
C SER A 61 13.69 17.90 -23.76
N PHE A 62 13.96 16.80 -23.08
CA PHE A 62 15.26 16.50 -22.47
C PHE A 62 16.33 16.25 -23.54
N ILE A 63 16.05 15.47 -24.58
CA ILE A 63 16.96 15.15 -25.69
C ILE A 63 17.20 16.37 -26.56
N SER A 64 16.18 17.15 -26.89
CA SER A 64 16.34 18.39 -27.67
C SER A 64 17.03 19.48 -26.86
N PHE A 65 16.75 19.61 -25.56
CA PHE A 65 17.51 20.48 -24.65
C PHE A 65 18.98 20.05 -24.60
N TYR A 66 19.27 18.76 -24.36
CA TYR A 66 20.62 18.21 -24.31
C TYR A 66 21.38 18.38 -25.65
N LYS A 67 20.78 18.00 -26.79
CA LYS A 67 21.36 18.21 -28.12
C LYS A 67 21.57 19.69 -28.43
N LYS A 68 20.65 20.59 -28.04
CA LYS A 68 20.79 22.05 -28.24
C LYS A 68 21.74 22.72 -27.23
N GLN A 69 22.04 22.06 -26.10
CA GLN A 69 23.01 22.51 -25.09
C GLN A 69 24.45 22.04 -25.35
N HIS A 70 24.64 20.92 -26.06
CA HIS A 70 25.94 20.23 -26.20
C HIS A 70 26.32 19.84 -27.63
N GLY A 71 25.42 19.96 -28.62
CA GLY A 71 25.62 19.41 -29.97
C GLY A 71 25.95 20.43 -31.08
N SER A 72 25.96 21.73 -30.81
CA SER A 72 26.08 22.76 -31.87
C SER A 72 26.73 24.09 -31.50
N THR A 73 27.22 24.27 -30.27
CA THR A 73 28.01 25.46 -29.88
C THR A 73 29.16 25.06 -28.95
N PRO A 74 30.37 25.62 -29.11
CA PRO A 74 31.44 25.44 -28.13
C PRO A 74 31.00 25.93 -26.74
N ASN A 75 31.34 25.16 -25.70
CA ASN A 75 30.99 25.49 -24.31
C ASN A 75 31.38 26.92 -23.92
N THR A 76 32.50 27.42 -24.44
CA THR A 76 33.00 28.80 -24.30
C THR A 76 31.98 29.88 -24.67
N GLU A 77 31.38 29.85 -25.85
CA GLU A 77 30.39 30.88 -26.27
C GLU A 77 29.09 30.79 -25.47
N ARG A 78 28.70 29.55 -25.15
CA ARG A 78 27.51 29.27 -24.37
C ARG A 78 27.64 29.77 -22.93
N PHE A 79 28.83 29.65 -22.33
CA PHE A 79 29.12 30.19 -21.01
C PHE A 79 29.30 31.73 -21.02
N LYS A 80 29.92 32.34 -22.05
CA LYS A 80 29.95 33.81 -22.22
C LYS A 80 28.55 34.43 -22.17
N THR A 81 27.57 33.80 -22.81
CA THR A 81 26.17 34.26 -22.78
C THR A 81 25.55 34.16 -21.39
N ASN A 82 25.85 33.09 -20.63
CA ASN A 82 25.41 32.97 -19.24
C ASN A 82 26.01 34.07 -18.34
N VAL A 83 27.27 34.48 -18.58
CA VAL A 83 27.92 35.58 -17.83
C VAL A 83 27.21 36.92 -18.06
N LYS A 84 26.79 37.23 -19.29
CA LYS A 84 26.02 38.45 -19.60
C LYS A 84 24.65 38.51 -18.92
N ASN A 85 24.09 37.36 -18.54
CA ASN A 85 22.77 37.24 -17.92
C ASN A 85 22.81 37.12 -16.38
N LEU A 86 23.96 37.39 -15.75
CA LEU A 86 24.08 37.41 -14.28
C LEU A 86 23.38 38.66 -13.72
N THR A 87 22.53 38.47 -12.70
CA THR A 87 21.96 39.59 -11.92
C THR A 87 23.04 40.29 -11.08
N SER A 88 22.85 41.55 -10.67
CA SER A 88 23.84 42.26 -9.83
C SER A 88 24.24 41.46 -8.57
N LYS A 89 23.29 40.77 -7.93
CA LYS A 89 23.57 39.93 -6.75
C LYS A 89 24.51 38.76 -7.08
N GLN A 90 24.40 38.18 -8.28
CA GLN A 90 25.29 37.12 -8.77
C GLN A 90 26.63 37.67 -9.28
N ILE A 91 26.64 38.83 -9.95
CA ILE A 91 27.87 39.55 -10.32
C ILE A 91 28.67 39.92 -9.06
N THR A 92 27.98 40.44 -8.05
CA THR A 92 28.55 40.76 -6.73
C THR A 92 29.10 39.49 -6.08
N GLU A 93 28.37 38.38 -6.04
CA GLU A 93 28.88 37.10 -5.53
C GLU A 93 30.05 36.51 -6.35
N LEU A 94 30.19 36.83 -7.65
CA LEU A 94 31.30 36.40 -8.50
C LEU A 94 32.57 37.23 -8.26
N ILE A 95 32.44 38.57 -8.25
CA ILE A 95 33.52 39.51 -7.90
C ILE A 95 33.96 39.24 -6.46
N LYS A 96 32.99 39.05 -5.55
CA LYS A 96 33.21 38.67 -4.17
C LYS A 96 33.89 37.30 -4.11
N PHE A 97 33.50 36.28 -4.87
CA PHE A 97 34.21 34.99 -4.90
C PHE A 97 35.69 35.12 -5.31
N LYS A 98 36.04 35.92 -6.33
CA LYS A 98 37.44 36.21 -6.66
C LYS A 98 38.19 36.95 -5.53
N ASN A 99 37.47 37.71 -4.70
CA ASN A 99 38.00 38.38 -3.51
C ASN A 99 37.89 37.56 -2.20
N GLU A 100 37.08 36.49 -2.16
CA GLU A 100 36.71 35.71 -0.96
C GLU A 100 37.25 34.27 -0.95
N VAL A 101 38.00 33.89 -1.99
CA VAL A 101 39.19 33.03 -1.77
C VAL A 101 40.11 33.63 -0.68
N LYS A 102 39.98 34.92 -0.36
CA LYS A 102 40.64 35.63 0.74
C LYS A 102 39.85 35.76 2.06
N LYS A 103 38.57 35.33 2.14
CA LYS A 103 37.74 35.29 3.38
C LYS A 103 36.36 34.65 3.11
N ASN A 104 36.00 33.57 3.80
CA ASN A 104 34.88 32.72 3.39
C ASN A 104 33.48 33.14 3.92
N LYS A 105 32.49 32.98 3.04
CA LYS A 105 31.04 33.26 3.14
C LYS A 105 30.30 32.67 4.35
N LYS A 106 29.15 33.27 4.71
CA LYS A 106 27.99 32.55 5.29
C LYS A 106 26.63 33.11 4.83
N LEU A 107 25.52 32.52 5.28
CA LEU A 107 24.38 32.14 4.43
C LEU A 107 22.96 32.53 4.98
N LEU A 108 22.07 33.05 4.10
CA LEU A 108 20.57 33.10 4.19
C LEU A 108 19.92 33.79 5.42
N LEU A 109 18.58 33.95 5.59
CA LEU A 109 17.35 33.47 4.89
C LEU A 109 16.56 34.66 4.24
N LEU A 110 15.23 34.89 4.20
CA LEU A 110 13.94 34.20 4.54
C LEU A 110 12.74 34.92 3.80
N CYS A 111 11.49 34.43 3.94
CA CYS A 111 10.17 35.13 3.80
C CYS A 111 9.73 35.67 2.39
N PHE A 112 8.44 35.87 2.02
CA PHE A 112 7.08 35.31 2.32
C PHE A 112 6.03 36.10 1.44
N ILE A 113 4.70 35.89 1.30
CA ILE A 113 3.66 34.89 1.70
C ILE A 113 2.78 34.51 0.41
N PRO A 114 1.45 34.20 0.36
CA PRO A 114 0.69 33.84 -0.87
C PRO A 114 -0.43 34.87 -1.24
N ILE A 115 -1.46 34.51 -2.05
CA ILE A 115 -2.89 34.24 -1.64
C ILE A 115 -3.58 33.26 -2.69
N PRO A 116 -4.92 33.11 -2.95
CA PRO A 116 -5.52 31.76 -3.04
C PRO A 116 -6.16 31.38 -4.40
N ILE A 117 -6.68 30.15 -4.49
CA ILE A 117 -7.68 29.71 -5.50
C ILE A 117 -8.80 28.93 -4.77
N SER A 118 -10.06 29.15 -5.17
CA SER A 118 -11.27 28.64 -4.54
C SER A 118 -11.75 27.27 -5.08
N LEU A 119 -12.67 26.65 -4.34
CA LEU A 119 -13.34 25.37 -4.64
C LEU A 119 -14.86 25.54 -4.49
N PRO A 120 -15.69 25.04 -5.44
CA PRO A 120 -17.10 24.81 -5.20
C PRO A 120 -17.34 23.47 -4.47
N ASN A 121 -18.38 23.41 -3.63
CA ASN A 121 -18.84 22.18 -2.97
C ASN A 121 -19.86 21.42 -3.84
N ILE A 122 -20.08 20.13 -3.53
CA ILE A 122 -21.16 19.31 -4.07
C ILE A 122 -21.96 18.71 -2.90
N VAL A 123 -23.21 19.17 -2.68
CA VAL A 123 -24.29 18.43 -1.98
C VAL A 123 -25.66 18.97 -2.43
N ALA A 124 -26.52 18.09 -2.95
CA ALA A 124 -27.99 18.15 -2.87
C ALA A 124 -28.56 16.76 -3.24
N ALA A 125 -29.70 16.34 -2.66
CA ALA A 125 -30.28 15.00 -2.87
C ALA A 125 -31.78 14.94 -2.51
N GLN A 126 -32.40 13.76 -2.68
CA GLN A 126 -33.83 13.41 -2.50
C GLN A 126 -34.72 13.76 -3.73
N LYS A 127 -35.82 13.05 -4.05
CA LYS A 127 -36.71 12.14 -3.27
C LYS A 127 -37.23 10.96 -4.15
N ALA A 128 -38.00 10.02 -3.58
CA ALA A 128 -38.64 8.86 -4.27
C ALA A 128 -40.19 8.86 -4.04
N PRO A 129 -41.03 8.10 -4.80
CA PRO A 129 -41.29 6.67 -4.44
C PRO A 129 -41.78 5.68 -5.56
N VAL A 130 -41.42 4.38 -5.38
CA VAL A 130 -42.24 3.12 -5.46
C VAL A 130 -43.12 2.73 -6.71
N ALA A 131 -42.76 1.57 -7.32
CA ALA A 131 -43.59 0.54 -8.02
C ALA A 131 -44.31 0.87 -9.36
N SER A 132 -44.63 -0.09 -10.27
CA SER A 132 -44.41 -1.56 -10.35
C SER A 132 -44.23 -2.10 -11.79
N GLN A 133 -43.44 -3.18 -11.92
CA GLN A 133 -43.50 -4.27 -12.92
C GLN A 133 -43.84 -3.99 -14.42
N ASN A 134 -42.86 -4.26 -15.30
CA ASN A 134 -43.00 -5.36 -16.27
C ASN A 134 -41.63 -5.84 -16.77
N ALA A 135 -41.56 -7.08 -17.29
CA ALA A 135 -40.29 -7.75 -17.56
C ALA A 135 -39.65 -7.36 -18.91
N THR A 136 -38.40 -6.90 -18.87
CA THR A 136 -37.48 -6.85 -20.01
C THR A 136 -36.09 -7.30 -19.58
N SER A 137 -35.24 -7.72 -20.52
CA SER A 137 -33.93 -8.33 -20.24
C SER A 137 -32.91 -7.29 -19.76
N ASN A 138 -32.91 -7.00 -18.46
CA ASN A 138 -31.94 -6.08 -17.85
C ASN A 138 -30.51 -6.58 -18.06
N SER A 139 -29.73 -5.80 -18.81
CA SER A 139 -28.30 -6.04 -19.02
C SER A 139 -27.58 -6.12 -17.68
N ILE A 140 -26.77 -7.16 -17.45
CA ILE A 140 -25.97 -7.35 -16.22
C ILE A 140 -25.17 -6.09 -15.85
N TRP A 141 -24.73 -5.34 -16.85
CA TRP A 141 -23.90 -4.16 -16.70
C TRP A 141 -24.63 -2.94 -16.13
N GLU A 142 -25.96 -2.91 -16.17
CA GLU A 142 -26.80 -1.84 -15.59
C GLU A 142 -27.04 -2.03 -14.08
N GLN A 143 -26.51 -3.11 -13.49
CA GLN A 143 -26.84 -3.55 -12.15
C GLN A 143 -25.94 -2.90 -11.09
N GLY A 144 -26.54 -2.36 -10.04
CA GLY A 144 -25.86 -1.60 -8.98
C GLY A 144 -24.56 -2.24 -8.46
N PRO A 145 -24.54 -3.53 -8.07
CA PRO A 145 -23.32 -4.21 -7.59
C PRO A 145 -22.19 -4.31 -8.63
N VAL A 146 -22.55 -4.46 -9.92
CA VAL A 146 -21.61 -4.54 -11.05
C VAL A 146 -21.02 -3.16 -11.32
N ILE A 147 -21.86 -2.12 -11.34
CA ILE A 147 -21.45 -0.71 -11.45
C ILE A 147 -20.53 -0.32 -10.29
N ILE A 148 -20.87 -0.70 -9.05
CA ILE A 148 -20.02 -0.49 -7.86
C ILE A 148 -18.65 -1.15 -8.08
N THR A 149 -18.62 -2.43 -8.45
CA THR A 149 -17.36 -3.16 -8.69
C THR A 149 -16.49 -2.48 -9.75
N ILE A 150 -17.08 -2.04 -10.87
CA ILE A 150 -16.37 -1.29 -11.91
C ILE A 150 -15.77 0.01 -11.34
N ILE A 151 -16.55 0.80 -10.60
CA ILE A 151 -16.07 2.05 -9.96
C ILE A 151 -14.92 1.77 -8.97
N LEU A 152 -14.98 0.68 -8.22
CA LEU A 152 -13.94 0.31 -7.25
C LEU A 152 -12.65 -0.14 -7.96
N LEU A 153 -12.73 -0.92 -9.05
CA LEU A 153 -11.58 -1.26 -9.88
C LEU A 153 -10.95 -0.03 -10.55
N LEU A 154 -11.78 0.90 -11.05
CA LEU A 154 -11.32 2.19 -11.58
C LEU A 154 -10.52 2.99 -10.54
N LEU A 155 -10.96 3.01 -9.28
CA LEU A 155 -10.27 3.73 -8.20
C LEU A 155 -8.85 3.15 -7.93
N VAL A 156 -8.69 1.82 -7.98
CA VAL A 156 -7.37 1.18 -7.83
C VAL A 156 -6.48 1.50 -9.04
N LEU A 157 -6.99 1.37 -10.26
CA LEU A 157 -6.24 1.64 -11.49
C LEU A 157 -5.80 3.11 -11.59
N LEU A 158 -6.72 4.05 -11.35
CA LEU A 158 -6.43 5.50 -11.33
C LEU A 158 -5.37 5.84 -10.30
N THR A 159 -5.46 5.29 -9.08
CA THR A 159 -4.45 5.60 -8.05
C THR A 159 -3.09 4.97 -8.35
N THR A 160 -3.09 3.76 -8.92
CA THR A 160 -1.87 3.10 -9.42
C THR A 160 -1.18 3.96 -10.49
N ALA A 161 -1.94 4.49 -11.45
CA ALA A 161 -1.46 5.41 -12.47
C ALA A 161 -0.94 6.73 -11.87
N ILE A 162 -1.65 7.33 -10.90
CA ILE A 162 -1.20 8.55 -10.21
C ILE A 162 0.13 8.33 -9.47
N VAL A 163 0.28 7.23 -8.72
CA VAL A 163 1.53 6.87 -8.04
C VAL A 163 2.67 6.64 -9.04
N LEU A 164 2.39 6.01 -10.19
CA LEU A 164 3.36 5.82 -11.26
C LEU A 164 3.80 7.15 -11.88
N ILE A 165 2.86 8.03 -12.24
CA ILE A 165 3.12 9.38 -12.78
C ILE A 165 3.98 10.21 -11.81
N ILE A 166 3.72 10.14 -10.50
CA ILE A 166 4.51 10.85 -9.49
C ILE A 166 5.96 10.32 -9.44
N LYS A 167 6.17 9.00 -9.43
CA LYS A 167 7.52 8.41 -9.46
C LYS A 167 8.27 8.70 -10.76
N VAL A 168 7.59 8.66 -11.93
CA VAL A 168 8.19 8.97 -13.24
C VAL A 168 8.61 10.44 -13.31
N LYS A 169 7.73 11.39 -12.96
CA LYS A 169 8.06 12.83 -12.92
C LYS A 169 9.23 13.12 -11.97
N TRP A 170 9.29 12.47 -10.81
CA TRP A 170 10.43 12.60 -9.89
C TRP A 170 11.73 12.07 -10.49
N SER A 171 11.72 10.90 -11.13
CA SER A 171 12.91 10.30 -11.77
C SER A 171 13.48 11.21 -12.87
N ILE A 172 12.62 11.76 -13.72
CA ILE A 172 13.00 12.70 -14.79
C ILE A 172 13.57 14.00 -14.18
N ASN A 173 12.91 14.58 -13.18
CA ASN A 173 13.41 15.78 -12.50
C ASN A 173 14.73 15.54 -11.75
N SER A 174 14.95 14.34 -11.19
CA SER A 174 16.22 13.96 -10.57
C SER A 174 17.37 13.95 -11.59
N LYS A 175 17.16 13.37 -12.79
CA LYS A 175 18.13 13.41 -13.89
C LYS A 175 18.38 14.85 -14.39
N LYS A 176 17.31 15.64 -14.57
CA LYS A 176 17.39 17.04 -15.01
C LYS A 176 18.19 17.91 -14.03
N ASN A 177 17.98 17.74 -12.73
CA ASN A 177 18.72 18.47 -11.71
C ASN A 177 20.19 18.04 -11.64
N LYS A 178 20.51 16.77 -11.85
CA LYS A 178 21.91 16.28 -11.91
C LYS A 178 22.66 16.81 -13.13
N LEU A 179 22.04 16.88 -14.31
CA LEU A 179 22.65 17.52 -15.47
C LEU A 179 22.86 19.02 -15.24
N LYS A 180 21.88 19.73 -14.67
CA LYS A 180 22.06 21.14 -14.26
C LYS A 180 23.17 21.31 -13.22
N GLN A 181 23.35 20.36 -12.32
CA GLN A 181 24.41 20.39 -11.31
C GLN A 181 25.79 20.16 -11.94
N LYS A 182 25.92 19.23 -12.89
CA LYS A 182 27.16 19.07 -13.68
C LYS A 182 27.44 20.34 -14.50
N GLU A 183 26.46 20.84 -15.23
CA GLU A 183 26.59 22.09 -16.00
C GLU A 183 26.96 23.29 -15.13
N ALA A 184 26.49 23.35 -13.88
CA ALA A 184 26.89 24.37 -12.92
C ALA A 184 28.33 24.21 -12.41
N ILE A 185 28.86 22.97 -12.35
CA ILE A 185 30.28 22.69 -12.06
C ILE A 185 31.13 23.09 -13.28
N ASP A 186 30.77 22.60 -14.48
CA ASP A 186 31.46 22.93 -15.74
C ASP A 186 31.53 24.46 -15.97
N LEU A 187 30.44 25.19 -15.67
CA LEU A 187 30.38 26.65 -15.69
C LEU A 187 31.20 27.30 -14.56
N ALA A 188 31.23 26.73 -13.36
CA ALA A 188 32.03 27.26 -12.25
C ALA A 188 33.55 27.12 -12.52
N ASP A 189 33.97 26.01 -13.14
CA ASP A 189 35.36 25.82 -13.55
C ASP A 189 35.74 26.72 -14.73
N TYR A 190 34.83 26.93 -15.70
CA TYR A 190 35.02 27.97 -16.70
C TYR A 190 35.19 29.37 -16.06
N LEU A 191 34.35 29.73 -15.10
CA LEU A 191 34.39 31.03 -14.39
C LEU A 191 35.70 31.26 -13.62
N LYS A 192 36.36 30.19 -13.11
CA LYS A 192 37.71 30.30 -12.53
C LYS A 192 38.77 30.68 -13.57
N SER A 193 38.61 30.21 -14.82
CA SER A 193 39.58 30.42 -15.90
C SER A 193 39.48 31.77 -16.63
N VAL A 194 38.51 32.63 -16.29
CA VAL A 194 38.28 33.90 -17.00
C VAL A 194 39.37 34.96 -16.67
N PRO A 195 40.09 35.52 -17.67
CA PRO A 195 41.11 36.54 -17.46
C PRO A 195 40.57 37.85 -16.87
N ASP A 196 41.38 38.53 -16.04
CA ASP A 196 40.96 39.74 -15.30
C ASP A 196 40.57 40.93 -16.18
N ARG A 197 41.02 40.97 -17.44
CA ARG A 197 40.63 42.01 -18.41
C ARG A 197 39.11 42.09 -18.61
N SER A 198 38.38 40.99 -18.39
CA SER A 198 36.91 40.92 -18.48
C SER A 198 36.17 41.42 -17.24
N LEU A 199 36.83 41.58 -16.08
CA LEU A 199 36.17 42.01 -14.84
C LEU A 199 35.68 43.47 -14.88
N ARG A 200 36.32 44.34 -15.68
CA ARG A 200 35.92 45.75 -15.81
C ARG A 200 34.52 45.86 -16.41
N THR A 201 34.26 45.19 -17.53
CA THR A 201 32.93 45.16 -18.18
C THR A 201 31.83 44.65 -17.24
N ILE A 202 32.16 43.64 -16.42
CA ILE A 202 31.25 43.04 -15.43
C ILE A 202 30.97 44.00 -14.26
N LYS A 203 31.93 44.85 -13.85
CA LYS A 203 31.68 45.91 -12.86
C LYS A 203 30.70 46.97 -13.38
N ASN A 204 30.90 47.49 -14.59
CA ASN A 204 30.01 48.51 -15.16
C ASN A 204 28.57 48.00 -15.35
N GLN A 205 28.39 46.71 -15.67
CA GLN A 205 27.07 46.07 -15.71
C GLN A 205 26.42 45.94 -14.32
N LYS A 206 27.20 45.97 -13.23
CA LYS A 206 26.70 45.95 -11.86
C LYS A 206 26.07 47.29 -11.48
N GLU A 207 26.75 48.39 -11.78
CA GLU A 207 26.36 49.75 -11.36
C GLU A 207 24.99 50.17 -11.91
N SER A 208 24.64 49.76 -13.14
CA SER A 208 23.31 50.01 -13.73
C SER A 208 22.19 49.10 -13.19
N LEU A 209 22.52 48.02 -12.48
CA LEU A 209 21.57 47.08 -11.90
C LEU A 209 21.38 47.25 -10.38
N ASP A 210 22.16 48.12 -9.73
CA ASP A 210 22.14 48.37 -8.28
C ASP A 210 21.32 49.61 -7.87
N TYR A 211 20.78 50.38 -8.81
CA TYR A 211 20.01 51.60 -8.49
C TYR A 211 18.65 51.27 -7.86
N SER A 212 18.54 51.44 -6.55
CA SER A 212 17.29 51.30 -5.78
C SER A 212 17.39 52.10 -4.47
N LEU A 213 16.29 52.75 -4.05
CA LEU A 213 16.21 53.43 -2.76
C LEU A 213 15.94 52.43 -1.63
N THR A 214 16.59 52.64 -0.48
CA THR A 214 16.71 51.63 0.59
C THR A 214 15.96 52.03 1.86
N HIS A 215 14.74 51.52 2.04
CA HIS A 215 14.07 51.55 3.35
C HIS A 215 14.37 50.26 4.14
N HIS A 216 14.64 50.41 5.44
CA HIS A 216 14.92 49.39 6.48
C HIS A 216 16.40 49.01 6.71
N GLU A 217 17.10 49.84 7.49
CA GLU A 217 18.55 49.70 7.82
C GLU A 217 18.85 48.79 9.04
N LEU A 218 17.88 48.00 9.52
CA LEU A 218 17.96 47.31 10.82
C LEU A 218 17.90 45.78 10.72
N SER A 219 19.03 45.13 10.46
CA SER A 219 19.23 43.70 10.80
C SER A 219 20.70 43.36 11.07
N GLY A 220 20.96 42.53 12.10
CA GLY A 220 22.30 42.24 12.61
C GLY A 220 23.01 41.05 11.95
N THR A 221 24.34 41.01 12.03
CA THR A 221 25.23 40.16 11.22
C THR A 221 25.75 38.89 11.90
N LEU A 222 25.08 38.38 12.93
CA LEU A 222 25.54 37.19 13.66
C LEU A 222 25.34 35.88 12.87
N PRO A 223 26.39 35.04 12.68
CA PRO A 223 26.28 33.80 11.94
C PRO A 223 25.52 32.73 12.76
N THR A 224 24.52 32.10 12.14
CA THR A 224 23.81 30.98 12.76
C THR A 224 24.75 29.79 13.02
N ALA A 225 24.68 29.30 14.26
CA ALA A 225 25.46 28.16 14.77
C ALA A 225 24.54 27.28 15.63
N ASP A 226 24.28 26.06 15.17
CA ASP A 226 23.45 25.09 15.89
C ASP A 226 24.28 24.39 16.98
N LYS A 227 24.31 25.01 18.17
CA LYS A 227 24.95 24.45 19.37
C LYS A 227 24.23 23.22 19.95
N ARG A 228 23.12 22.73 19.35
CA ARG A 228 22.30 21.62 19.85
C ARG A 228 22.30 20.37 18.93
N GLY A 229 22.96 20.42 17.77
CA GLY A 229 23.08 19.25 16.87
C GLY A 229 21.76 18.81 16.21
N LEU A 230 20.82 19.74 16.07
CA LEU A 230 19.53 19.58 15.41
C LEU A 230 19.66 19.49 13.86
N LEU A 231 20.70 20.09 13.29
CA LEU A 231 20.97 20.20 11.85
C LEU A 231 21.97 19.13 11.35
N HIS A 232 21.48 17.95 10.97
CA HIS A 232 22.30 16.93 10.29
C HIS A 232 22.47 17.24 8.80
N ILE A 233 23.50 18.02 8.46
CA ILE A 233 23.96 18.23 7.08
C ILE A 233 24.91 17.08 6.69
N ARG A 234 24.59 16.33 5.63
CA ARG A 234 25.47 15.28 5.07
C ARG A 234 26.20 15.81 3.83
N PRO A 235 27.55 15.83 3.79
CA PRO A 235 28.30 16.25 2.60
C PRO A 235 28.21 15.26 1.43
N GLU A 236 28.07 13.96 1.74
CA GLU A 236 28.19 12.88 0.76
C GLU A 236 26.92 12.66 -0.08
N ALA A 237 26.91 13.24 -1.28
CA ALA A 237 25.92 12.94 -2.31
C ALA A 237 26.22 11.58 -2.98
N GLY A 238 25.77 10.49 -2.36
CA GLY A 238 25.96 9.12 -2.87
C GLY A 238 25.41 8.84 -4.28
N LEU A 239 25.88 7.75 -4.89
CA LEU A 239 25.67 7.41 -6.30
C LEU A 239 24.20 7.38 -6.78
N PRO A 240 23.92 7.79 -8.03
CA PRO A 240 22.88 8.79 -8.25
C PRO A 240 21.58 8.23 -8.87
N ILE A 241 21.15 7.02 -8.49
CA ILE A 241 19.85 6.45 -8.91
C ILE A 241 18.74 6.73 -7.87
N VAL A 242 19.15 6.97 -6.62
CA VAL A 242 18.31 7.01 -5.42
C VAL A 242 18.62 8.30 -4.66
N SER A 243 17.62 8.98 -4.09
CA SER A 243 17.87 10.05 -3.12
C SER A 243 18.26 9.42 -1.78
N ALA A 244 19.47 9.68 -1.29
CA ALA A 244 19.94 9.12 -0.03
C ALA A 244 19.06 9.58 1.14
N LYS A 245 18.27 8.65 1.72
CA LYS A 245 17.49 8.93 2.94
C LYS A 245 18.40 9.42 4.08
N LYS A 246 17.82 10.19 4.99
CA LYS A 246 18.21 10.12 6.39
C LYS A 246 17.98 8.67 6.86
N LYS A 247 19.03 7.85 6.83
CA LYS A 247 19.02 6.49 7.38
C LYS A 247 18.33 6.50 8.75
N MET A 248 17.36 5.62 8.96
CA MET A 248 16.81 5.35 10.29
C MET A 248 17.97 5.03 11.24
N ARG A 249 18.01 5.65 12.43
CA ARG A 249 18.87 5.14 13.51
C ARG A 249 18.14 3.98 14.17
N SER A 250 18.90 2.99 14.64
CA SER A 250 18.38 1.98 15.58
C SER A 250 17.80 2.68 16.81
N ASP A 251 16.64 2.24 17.28
CA ASP A 251 16.09 2.74 18.53
C ASP A 251 16.70 1.95 19.70
N HIS A 252 17.68 2.57 20.36
CA HIS A 252 18.39 1.99 21.51
C HIS A 252 17.49 1.80 22.75
N THR A 253 16.22 2.24 22.73
CA THR A 253 15.25 2.01 23.82
C THR A 253 14.50 0.68 23.72
N ILE A 254 14.73 -0.12 22.67
CA ILE A 254 14.08 -1.43 22.48
C ILE A 254 14.97 -2.52 23.11
N ASP A 255 14.40 -3.29 24.03
CA ASP A 255 15.05 -4.46 24.63
C ASP A 255 15.61 -5.42 23.55
N PRO A 256 16.93 -5.73 23.55
CA PRO A 256 17.54 -6.66 22.61
C PRO A 256 16.91 -8.06 22.60
N ALA A 257 16.39 -8.54 23.74
CA ALA A 257 15.71 -9.82 23.83
C ALA A 257 14.37 -9.79 23.06
N LEU A 258 13.55 -8.76 23.30
CA LEU A 258 12.30 -8.52 22.58
C LEU A 258 12.54 -8.30 21.07
N SER A 259 13.53 -7.47 20.72
CA SER A 259 13.97 -7.23 19.34
C SER A 259 14.35 -8.52 18.62
N LYS A 260 15.04 -9.44 19.30
CA LYS A 260 15.36 -10.78 18.76
C LYS A 260 14.10 -11.60 18.51
N VAL A 261 13.14 -11.64 19.43
CA VAL A 261 11.90 -12.43 19.22
C VAL A 261 11.12 -11.91 18.01
N ILE A 262 10.95 -10.59 17.91
CA ILE A 262 10.22 -9.94 16.82
C ILE A 262 10.89 -10.23 15.45
N GLN A 263 12.23 -10.18 15.39
CA GLN A 263 12.96 -10.58 14.18
C GLN A 263 12.69 -12.04 13.79
N TRP A 264 12.60 -12.96 14.76
CA TRP A 264 12.27 -14.37 14.48
C TRP A 264 10.81 -14.58 14.06
N TYR A 265 9.84 -13.84 14.59
CA TYR A 265 8.47 -13.81 14.04
C TYR A 265 8.48 -13.43 12.56
N PHE A 266 9.23 -12.40 12.18
CA PHE A 266 9.31 -11.98 10.77
C PHE A 266 10.12 -12.93 9.88
N ILE A 267 11.14 -13.62 10.41
CA ILE A 267 11.86 -14.68 9.67
C ILE A 267 10.90 -15.84 9.37
N SER A 268 10.19 -16.36 10.37
CA SER A 268 9.19 -17.43 10.19
C SER A 268 8.06 -17.00 9.26
N ALA A 269 7.50 -15.80 9.43
CA ALA A 269 6.49 -15.26 8.51
C ALA A 269 7.01 -15.22 7.07
N THR A 270 8.23 -14.70 6.84
CA THR A 270 8.85 -14.63 5.50
C THR A 270 9.02 -16.02 4.88
N PHE A 271 9.41 -17.03 5.67
CA PHE A 271 9.49 -18.42 5.21
C PHE A 271 8.11 -18.95 4.78
N TRP A 272 7.07 -18.76 5.60
CA TRP A 272 5.72 -19.22 5.28
C TRP A 272 5.08 -18.48 4.09
N LEU A 273 5.43 -17.21 3.88
CA LEU A 273 5.05 -16.47 2.66
C LEU A 273 5.65 -17.13 1.42
N LEU A 274 6.96 -17.42 1.44
CA LEU A 274 7.62 -18.08 0.31
C LEU A 274 7.05 -19.48 0.08
N PHE A 275 6.95 -20.32 1.12
CA PHE A 275 6.38 -21.66 1.00
C PHE A 275 4.94 -21.62 0.47
N GLY A 276 4.05 -20.92 1.18
CA GLY A 276 2.63 -20.86 0.85
C GLY A 276 2.36 -20.29 -0.54
N THR A 277 3.11 -19.26 -0.97
CA THR A 277 2.92 -18.68 -2.31
C THR A 277 3.64 -19.45 -3.42
N THR A 278 4.65 -20.26 -3.11
CA THR A 278 5.20 -21.24 -4.08
C THR A 278 4.19 -22.35 -4.35
N VAL A 279 3.51 -22.86 -3.30
CA VAL A 279 2.38 -23.80 -3.47
C VAL A 279 1.24 -23.13 -4.25
N GLY A 280 0.92 -21.87 -3.93
CA GLY A 280 -0.10 -21.09 -4.64
C GLY A 280 0.18 -20.86 -6.13
N GLU A 281 1.43 -20.56 -6.49
CA GLU A 281 1.85 -20.38 -7.88
C GLU A 281 1.80 -21.70 -8.67
N TYR A 282 2.27 -22.79 -8.08
CA TYR A 282 2.20 -24.12 -8.66
C TYR A 282 0.75 -24.61 -8.86
N LEU A 283 -0.14 -24.35 -7.89
CA LEU A 283 -1.60 -24.51 -8.08
C LEU A 283 -2.14 -23.60 -9.19
N GLY A 284 -1.58 -22.39 -9.32
CA GLY A 284 -1.89 -21.44 -10.39
C GLY A 284 -1.61 -22.02 -11.78
N ILE A 285 -0.48 -22.72 -11.94
CA ILE A 285 -0.09 -23.45 -13.15
C ILE A 285 -1.01 -24.65 -13.42
N LYS A 286 -1.44 -25.40 -12.40
CA LYS A 286 -2.29 -26.60 -12.57
C LYS A 286 -3.68 -26.37 -13.19
N PHE A 287 -4.18 -25.14 -13.28
CA PHE A 287 -5.39 -24.86 -14.09
C PHE A 287 -5.10 -24.67 -15.59
N VAL A 288 -3.85 -24.38 -15.97
CA VAL A 288 -3.42 -24.18 -17.36
C VAL A 288 -2.77 -25.46 -17.91
N ALA A 289 -2.06 -26.20 -17.06
CA ALA A 289 -1.52 -27.52 -17.34
C ALA A 289 -1.82 -28.48 -16.16
N PRO A 290 -3.01 -29.13 -16.15
CA PRO A 290 -3.39 -30.07 -15.09
C PRO A 290 -2.42 -31.25 -14.97
N ASP A 291 -1.99 -31.78 -16.12
CA ASP A 291 -1.17 -32.99 -16.25
C ASP A 291 0.33 -32.77 -16.01
N VAL A 292 0.72 -31.64 -15.41
CA VAL A 292 2.12 -31.32 -15.08
C VAL A 292 2.76 -32.34 -14.11
N ASP A 293 1.94 -33.04 -13.32
CA ASP A 293 2.29 -34.25 -12.58
C ASP A 293 1.05 -35.01 -12.09
N SER A 294 1.22 -36.29 -11.78
CA SER A 294 0.18 -37.19 -11.25
C SER A 294 0.36 -37.53 -9.76
N LEU A 295 1.18 -36.79 -9.00
CA LEU A 295 1.53 -37.16 -7.63
C LEU A 295 0.39 -36.82 -6.65
N SER A 296 -0.12 -37.85 -5.95
CA SER A 296 -1.30 -37.72 -5.08
C SER A 296 -1.13 -36.72 -3.92
N TRP A 297 0.10 -36.54 -3.42
CA TRP A 297 0.45 -35.52 -2.41
C TRP A 297 0.43 -34.09 -2.98
N LEU A 298 0.68 -33.94 -4.28
CA LEU A 298 0.72 -32.67 -5.00
C LEU A 298 -0.58 -32.38 -5.78
N ASN A 299 -1.61 -33.19 -5.58
CA ASN A 299 -2.92 -32.98 -6.20
C ASN A 299 -3.57 -31.68 -5.70
N PHE A 300 -4.26 -30.97 -6.60
CA PHE A 300 -4.89 -29.68 -6.37
C PHE A 300 -5.73 -29.62 -5.09
N GLY A 301 -6.59 -30.64 -4.88
CA GLY A 301 -7.46 -30.72 -3.71
C GLY A 301 -6.74 -30.84 -2.36
N ARG A 302 -5.50 -31.34 -2.33
CA ARG A 302 -4.67 -31.40 -1.11
C ARG A 302 -3.82 -30.15 -0.93
N LEU A 303 -3.27 -29.61 -2.01
CA LEU A 303 -2.41 -28.44 -1.93
C LEU A 303 -3.16 -27.11 -1.80
N ARG A 304 -4.41 -26.98 -2.28
CA ARG A 304 -5.24 -25.78 -2.05
C ARG A 304 -5.30 -25.39 -0.56
N PRO A 305 -5.69 -26.28 0.37
CA PRO A 305 -5.71 -25.93 1.79
C PRO A 305 -4.30 -25.77 2.40
N VAL A 306 -3.26 -26.40 1.84
CA VAL A 306 -1.86 -26.12 2.25
C VAL A 306 -1.48 -24.68 1.92
N HIS A 307 -1.81 -24.20 0.72
CA HIS A 307 -1.60 -22.81 0.32
C HIS A 307 -2.34 -21.82 1.23
N THR A 308 -3.66 -22.01 1.43
CA THR A 308 -4.48 -21.08 2.24
C THR A 308 -3.97 -21.01 3.67
N ASN A 309 -3.77 -22.15 4.34
CA ASN A 309 -3.33 -22.19 5.73
C ASN A 309 -1.89 -21.66 5.89
N ALA A 310 -0.98 -21.91 4.95
CA ALA A 310 0.37 -21.36 4.99
C ALA A 310 0.39 -19.82 4.86
N VAL A 311 -0.46 -19.22 4.03
CA VAL A 311 -0.50 -17.74 3.90
C VAL A 311 -1.37 -17.04 4.95
N PHE A 312 -2.38 -17.73 5.51
CA PHE A 312 -3.22 -17.24 6.61
C PHE A 312 -2.51 -17.38 7.97
N TRP A 313 -2.25 -18.61 8.40
CA TRP A 313 -1.71 -18.90 9.74
C TRP A 313 -0.18 -18.77 9.80
N GLY A 314 0.51 -19.04 8.69
CA GLY A 314 1.96 -18.85 8.58
C GLY A 314 2.35 -17.41 8.32
N TRP A 315 2.17 -16.89 7.10
CA TRP A 315 2.59 -15.52 6.75
C TRP A 315 1.84 -14.46 7.56
N SER A 316 0.53 -14.35 7.35
CA SER A 316 -0.23 -13.18 7.81
C SER A 316 -0.27 -13.11 9.34
N SER A 317 -0.58 -14.22 9.99
CA SER A 317 -0.70 -14.28 11.46
C SER A 317 0.63 -14.05 12.18
N LEU A 318 1.75 -14.63 11.73
CA LEU A 318 3.07 -14.33 12.34
C LEU A 318 3.54 -12.91 12.05
N GLY A 319 3.24 -12.37 10.86
CA GLY A 319 3.49 -10.97 10.53
C GLY A 319 2.70 -10.00 11.42
N MET A 320 1.42 -10.28 11.67
CA MET A 320 0.59 -9.55 12.62
C MET A 320 1.17 -9.59 14.03
N LEU A 321 1.42 -10.79 14.57
CA LEU A 321 1.90 -10.95 15.94
C LEU A 321 3.28 -10.32 16.16
N GLY A 322 4.21 -10.46 15.21
CA GLY A 322 5.51 -9.78 15.28
C GLY A 322 5.40 -8.25 15.36
N LEU A 323 4.44 -7.65 14.66
CA LEU A 323 4.15 -6.21 14.77
C LEU A 323 3.43 -5.88 16.10
N GLY A 324 2.49 -6.72 16.55
CA GLY A 324 1.80 -6.55 17.84
C GLY A 324 2.73 -6.59 19.05
N TYR A 325 3.72 -7.48 19.07
CA TYR A 325 4.75 -7.55 20.12
C TYR A 325 5.61 -6.29 20.23
N TYR A 326 5.68 -5.47 19.17
CA TYR A 326 6.26 -4.13 19.24
C TYR A 326 5.23 -3.07 19.68
N ILE A 327 4.05 -3.06 19.06
CA ILE A 327 3.03 -2.03 19.27
C ILE A 327 2.49 -2.04 20.70
N VAL A 328 2.05 -3.20 21.20
CA VAL A 328 1.27 -3.30 22.45
C VAL A 328 2.06 -2.80 23.66
N PRO A 329 3.34 -3.16 23.87
CA PRO A 329 4.17 -2.56 24.93
C PRO A 329 4.39 -1.06 24.72
N ARG A 330 4.69 -0.65 23.47
CA ARG A 330 5.11 0.71 23.14
C ARG A 330 4.01 1.75 23.33
N VAL A 331 2.75 1.44 23.00
CA VAL A 331 1.61 2.36 23.27
C VAL A 331 1.07 2.26 24.69
N SER A 332 1.36 1.17 25.42
CA SER A 332 1.05 1.05 26.85
C SER A 332 2.09 1.76 27.74
N ASN A 333 3.22 2.18 27.17
CA ASN A 333 4.39 2.71 27.89
C ASN A 333 4.86 1.76 29.03
N SER A 334 4.82 0.46 28.75
CA SER A 334 5.15 -0.64 29.67
C SER A 334 5.99 -1.70 28.94
N PRO A 335 6.96 -2.37 29.60
CA PRO A 335 7.60 -3.54 29.02
C PRO A 335 6.59 -4.67 28.77
N LEU A 336 6.89 -5.55 27.79
CA LEU A 336 6.11 -6.75 27.51
C LEU A 336 6.10 -7.66 28.75
N ALA A 337 4.92 -8.16 29.13
CA ALA A 337 4.74 -8.86 30.40
C ALA A 337 5.60 -10.13 30.56
N ASN A 338 5.83 -10.91 29.49
CA ASN A 338 6.77 -12.03 29.50
C ASN A 338 7.34 -12.35 28.10
N ILE A 339 8.66 -12.23 27.92
CA ILE A 339 9.33 -12.51 26.63
C ILE A 339 9.41 -14.02 26.34
N LYS A 340 9.48 -14.89 27.35
CA LYS A 340 9.51 -16.36 27.15
C LYS A 340 8.20 -16.86 26.53
N TRP A 341 7.06 -16.29 26.93
CA TRP A 341 5.76 -16.64 26.34
C TRP A 341 5.67 -16.28 24.86
N ALA A 342 6.35 -15.22 24.40
CA ALA A 342 6.42 -14.87 22.99
C ALA A 342 7.21 -15.89 22.15
N TRP A 343 8.27 -16.46 22.71
CA TRP A 343 8.99 -17.60 22.12
C TRP A 343 8.12 -18.86 22.09
N TYR A 344 7.49 -19.24 23.20
CA TYR A 344 6.62 -20.42 23.24
C TYR A 344 5.47 -20.30 22.23
N ALA A 345 4.83 -19.13 22.12
CA ALA A 345 3.83 -18.86 21.09
C ALA A 345 4.37 -19.03 19.66
N LEU A 346 5.58 -18.52 19.38
CA LEU A 346 6.22 -18.67 18.07
C LEU A 346 6.45 -20.15 17.72
N HIS A 347 6.95 -20.95 18.67
CA HIS A 347 7.18 -22.37 18.48
C HIS A 347 5.87 -23.15 18.30
N CYS A 348 4.84 -22.88 19.11
CA CYS A 348 3.52 -23.51 19.00
C CYS A 348 2.87 -23.22 17.62
N ILE A 349 2.89 -21.96 17.18
CA ILE A 349 2.32 -21.58 15.89
C ILE A 349 3.07 -22.26 14.73
N ASN A 350 4.40 -22.18 14.68
CA ASN A 350 5.18 -22.87 13.64
C ASN A 350 4.97 -24.39 13.63
N LEU A 351 4.90 -25.02 14.81
CA LEU A 351 4.64 -26.45 14.94
C LEU A 351 3.25 -26.82 14.37
N SER A 352 2.21 -26.03 14.70
CA SER A 352 0.87 -26.24 14.15
C SER A 352 0.83 -26.12 12.62
N ILE A 353 1.51 -25.12 12.03
CA ILE A 353 1.48 -24.92 10.58
C ILE A 353 2.25 -26.03 9.85
N THR A 354 3.39 -26.46 10.41
CA THR A 354 4.18 -27.58 9.86
C THR A 354 3.40 -28.89 9.92
N LEU A 355 2.89 -29.28 11.09
CA LEU A 355 2.11 -30.51 11.25
C LEU A 355 0.84 -30.47 10.38
N GLY A 356 0.11 -29.35 10.40
CA GLY A 356 -1.10 -29.15 9.62
C GLY A 356 -0.86 -29.29 8.11
N SER A 357 0.18 -28.64 7.59
CA SER A 357 0.56 -28.73 6.18
C SER A 357 0.92 -30.17 5.77
N ILE A 358 1.63 -30.91 6.64
CA ILE A 358 1.94 -32.33 6.40
C ILE A 358 0.66 -33.18 6.38
N THR A 359 -0.25 -33.01 7.36
CA THR A 359 -1.52 -33.77 7.38
C THR A 359 -2.39 -33.50 6.16
N LEU A 360 -2.45 -32.25 5.69
CA LEU A 360 -3.20 -31.90 4.47
C LEU A 360 -2.61 -32.56 3.21
N MET A 361 -1.28 -32.61 3.06
CA MET A 361 -0.62 -33.33 1.96
C MET A 361 -0.85 -34.85 2.03
N MET A 362 -0.96 -35.41 3.24
CA MET A 362 -1.39 -36.81 3.46
C MET A 362 -2.88 -37.04 3.16
N GLY A 363 -3.69 -35.98 3.09
CA GLY A 363 -5.15 -36.03 2.87
C GLY A 363 -5.99 -36.02 4.15
N ILE A 364 -5.36 -35.92 5.32
CA ILE A 364 -6.03 -35.83 6.62
C ILE A 364 -6.44 -34.36 6.84
N ASN A 365 -7.75 -34.10 6.77
CA ASN A 365 -8.32 -32.76 6.96
C ASN A 365 -9.62 -32.80 7.79
N ASN A 366 -10.04 -31.64 8.26
CA ASN A 366 -11.23 -31.42 9.07
C ASN A 366 -12.49 -31.16 8.20
N GLY A 367 -12.93 -32.19 7.46
CA GLY A 367 -14.26 -32.23 6.82
C GLY A 367 -14.52 -31.23 5.69
N GLY A 368 -13.50 -30.57 5.14
CA GLY A 368 -13.66 -29.57 4.07
C GLY A 368 -14.09 -28.17 4.52
N GLY A 369 -14.03 -27.87 5.83
CA GLY A 369 -14.26 -26.51 6.32
C GLY A 369 -13.16 -25.54 5.90
N GLU A 370 -13.42 -24.61 4.98
CA GLU A 370 -12.42 -23.64 4.49
C GLU A 370 -11.80 -22.81 5.62
N TYR A 371 -10.47 -22.63 5.56
CA TYR A 371 -9.63 -22.00 6.60
C TYR A 371 -9.64 -22.72 7.96
N ARG A 372 -10.34 -23.86 8.04
CA ARG A 372 -10.57 -24.70 9.22
C ARG A 372 -10.10 -26.14 8.96
N GLU A 373 -9.28 -26.36 7.93
CA GLU A 373 -8.95 -27.68 7.39
C GLU A 373 -7.97 -28.47 8.28
N TYR A 374 -7.21 -27.78 9.15
CA TYR A 374 -6.40 -28.42 10.18
C TYR A 374 -7.29 -29.13 11.21
N ILE A 375 -6.99 -30.40 11.52
CA ILE A 375 -7.70 -31.15 12.55
C ILE A 375 -7.51 -30.52 13.94
N TRP A 376 -8.51 -30.67 14.81
CA TRP A 376 -8.55 -29.99 16.12
C TRP A 376 -7.30 -30.16 17.00
N PRO A 377 -6.59 -31.32 17.04
CA PRO A 377 -5.39 -31.45 17.88
C PRO A 377 -4.24 -30.55 17.40
N ILE A 378 -4.16 -30.30 16.10
CA ILE A 378 -3.15 -29.43 15.50
C ILE A 378 -3.54 -27.97 15.76
N MET A 379 -4.78 -27.59 15.48
CA MET A 379 -5.25 -26.21 15.69
C MET A 379 -5.25 -25.82 17.18
N LEU A 380 -5.39 -26.77 18.11
CA LEU A 380 -5.23 -26.53 19.54
C LEU A 380 -3.82 -26.01 19.89
N ILE A 381 -2.77 -26.48 19.19
CA ILE A 381 -1.40 -25.97 19.39
C ILE A 381 -1.31 -24.50 18.97
N PHE A 382 -1.91 -24.12 17.84
CA PHE A 382 -2.03 -22.72 17.42
C PHE A 382 -2.83 -21.89 18.46
N GLY A 383 -3.93 -22.43 18.96
CA GLY A 383 -4.75 -21.84 20.01
C GLY A 383 -3.99 -21.59 21.32
N ILE A 384 -3.14 -22.53 21.76
CA ILE A 384 -2.25 -22.35 22.91
C ILE A 384 -1.25 -21.21 22.67
N GLY A 385 -0.67 -21.13 21.47
CA GLY A 385 0.21 -20.02 21.10
C GLY A 385 -0.50 -18.66 21.14
N LEU A 386 -1.75 -18.59 20.68
CA LEU A 386 -2.57 -17.38 20.78
C LEU A 386 -3.00 -17.06 22.21
N ALA A 387 -3.34 -18.05 23.04
CA ALA A 387 -3.68 -17.84 24.45
C ALA A 387 -2.50 -17.26 25.25
N LEU A 388 -1.29 -17.78 25.03
CA LEU A 388 -0.04 -17.23 25.57
C LEU A 388 0.18 -15.79 25.10
N THR A 389 -0.08 -15.48 23.84
CA THR A 389 0.03 -14.13 23.27
C THR A 389 -0.99 -13.17 23.89
N LEU A 390 -2.25 -13.59 23.98
CA LEU A 390 -3.35 -12.79 24.51
C LEU A 390 -3.15 -12.46 25.99
N SER A 391 -2.76 -13.46 26.79
CA SER A 391 -2.39 -13.26 28.20
C SER A 391 -1.24 -12.26 28.36
N ASN A 392 -0.22 -12.35 27.50
CA ASN A 392 0.91 -11.44 27.48
C ASN A 392 0.48 -9.99 27.15
N TYR A 393 -0.40 -9.81 26.16
CA TYR A 393 -0.95 -8.50 25.81
C TYR A 393 -1.85 -7.94 26.92
N PHE A 394 -2.79 -8.72 27.48
CA PHE A 394 -3.65 -8.26 28.57
C PHE A 394 -2.86 -7.81 29.78
N ILE A 395 -1.87 -8.59 30.23
CA ILE A 395 -1.03 -8.20 31.38
C ILE A 395 -0.18 -6.95 31.04
N THR A 396 0.26 -6.78 29.79
CA THR A 396 0.99 -5.57 29.35
C THR A 396 0.10 -4.32 29.36
N VAL A 397 -1.17 -4.45 28.95
CA VAL A 397 -2.16 -3.35 28.93
C VAL A 397 -2.73 -3.05 30.33
N ALA A 398 -2.79 -4.04 31.22
CA ALA A 398 -3.10 -3.85 32.63
C ALA A 398 -1.96 -3.10 33.36
N ARG A 399 -0.70 -3.36 33.00
CA ARG A 399 0.50 -2.67 33.52
C ARG A 399 0.84 -1.35 32.80
N ARG A 400 -0.08 -0.80 31.99
CA ARG A 400 0.15 0.44 31.25
C ARG A 400 0.40 1.63 32.18
N LYS A 401 1.16 2.63 31.71
CA LYS A 401 1.37 3.90 32.43
C LYS A 401 0.45 5.05 31.96
N THR A 402 -0.34 4.82 30.92
CA THR A 402 -1.33 5.78 30.40
C THR A 402 -2.69 5.52 31.04
N THR A 403 -3.48 6.56 31.34
CA THR A 403 -4.87 6.37 31.77
C THR A 403 -5.66 5.65 30.68
N GLU A 404 -5.60 6.22 29.47
CA GLU A 404 -6.28 5.68 28.30
C GLU A 404 -5.52 4.50 27.69
N ILE A 405 -6.26 3.54 27.15
CA ILE A 405 -5.73 2.52 26.26
C ILE A 405 -5.74 3.11 24.84
N TYR A 406 -4.60 3.21 24.17
CA TYR A 406 -4.55 3.75 22.81
C TYR A 406 -5.31 2.84 21.82
N ILE A 407 -6.02 3.46 20.86
CA ILE A 407 -6.96 2.76 19.96
C ILE A 407 -6.36 1.57 19.21
N SER A 408 -5.07 1.62 18.85
CA SER A 408 -4.36 0.48 18.24
C SER A 408 -4.45 -0.81 19.08
N ASN A 409 -4.38 -0.70 20.41
CA ASN A 409 -4.53 -1.84 21.32
C ASN A 409 -5.97 -2.33 21.42
N TRP A 410 -6.99 -1.48 21.20
CA TRP A 410 -8.39 -1.93 21.14
C TRP A 410 -8.53 -2.93 20.00
N TYR A 411 -8.15 -2.50 18.78
CA TYR A 411 -8.15 -3.33 17.59
C TYR A 411 -7.30 -4.62 17.73
N ILE A 412 -6.06 -4.52 18.22
CA ILE A 412 -5.14 -5.67 18.35
C ILE A 412 -5.60 -6.68 19.41
N VAL A 413 -6.00 -6.23 20.61
CA VAL A 413 -6.37 -7.14 21.70
C VAL A 413 -7.77 -7.72 21.49
N SER A 414 -8.72 -6.93 20.95
CA SER A 414 -10.02 -7.47 20.54
C SER A 414 -9.86 -8.52 19.44
N ALA A 415 -8.92 -8.38 18.50
CA ALA A 415 -8.75 -9.37 17.43
C ALA A 415 -8.34 -10.76 17.96
N LEU A 416 -7.40 -10.83 18.91
CA LEU A 416 -7.05 -12.09 19.58
C LEU A 416 -8.23 -12.64 20.40
N SER A 417 -8.97 -11.77 21.08
CA SER A 417 -10.11 -12.15 21.91
C SER A 417 -11.24 -12.75 21.07
N PHE A 418 -11.62 -12.08 19.97
CA PHE A 418 -12.61 -12.60 19.03
C PHE A 418 -12.14 -13.86 18.33
N PHE A 419 -10.87 -13.97 17.93
CA PHE A 419 -10.39 -15.21 17.31
C PHE A 419 -10.43 -16.41 18.27
N THR A 420 -10.20 -16.19 19.57
CA THR A 420 -10.37 -17.24 20.58
C THR A 420 -11.82 -17.75 20.63
N ILE A 421 -12.80 -16.84 20.55
CA ILE A 421 -14.24 -17.19 20.45
C ILE A 421 -14.52 -17.94 19.14
N VAL A 422 -13.99 -17.46 18.00
CA VAL A 422 -14.16 -18.07 16.68
C VAL A 422 -13.58 -19.49 16.62
N GLY A 423 -12.40 -19.71 17.22
CA GLY A 423 -11.80 -21.03 17.35
C GLY A 423 -12.65 -21.97 18.19
N LEU A 424 -13.16 -21.52 19.34
CA LEU A 424 -14.07 -22.33 20.17
C LEU A 424 -15.35 -22.68 19.41
N VAL A 425 -16.04 -21.72 18.80
CA VAL A 425 -17.26 -21.96 18.01
C VAL A 425 -17.01 -22.89 16.82
N GLY A 426 -15.86 -22.74 16.15
CA GLY A 426 -15.48 -23.52 14.97
C GLY A 426 -15.01 -24.95 15.25
N TYR A 427 -14.51 -25.27 16.44
CA TYR A 427 -13.99 -26.61 16.75
C TYR A 427 -14.77 -27.39 17.83
N LEU A 428 -15.72 -26.75 18.53
CA LEU A 428 -16.64 -27.45 19.44
C LEU A 428 -17.76 -28.16 18.65
N PRO A 429 -17.97 -29.49 18.82
CA PRO A 429 -18.89 -30.28 18.00
C PRO A 429 -20.39 -30.07 18.33
N GLN A 430 -20.72 -29.42 19.44
CA GLN A 430 -22.07 -29.35 20.01
C GLN A 430 -23.17 -28.87 19.03
N TRP A 431 -22.81 -27.99 18.10
CA TRP A 431 -23.73 -27.33 17.15
C TRP A 431 -23.40 -27.59 15.67
N GLN A 432 -22.45 -28.49 15.39
CA GLN A 432 -21.98 -28.79 14.02
C GLN A 432 -22.69 -30.02 13.44
N LYS A 433 -24.00 -29.89 13.20
CA LYS A 433 -24.83 -30.93 12.56
C LYS A 433 -25.79 -30.32 11.55
N GLY A 434 -25.84 -30.88 10.34
CA GLY A 434 -26.69 -30.39 9.25
C GLY A 434 -26.44 -28.90 8.97
N LEU A 435 -27.52 -28.12 8.83
CA LEU A 435 -27.44 -26.67 8.60
C LEU A 435 -26.62 -25.91 9.67
N GLY A 436 -26.52 -26.45 10.89
CA GLY A 436 -25.68 -25.88 11.95
C GLY A 436 -24.19 -25.83 11.56
N GLU A 437 -23.69 -26.87 10.89
CA GLU A 437 -22.31 -26.87 10.38
C GLU A 437 -22.10 -25.79 9.31
N THR A 438 -23.04 -25.64 8.37
CA THR A 438 -22.94 -24.61 7.32
C THR A 438 -22.95 -23.20 7.90
N ILE A 439 -23.81 -22.93 8.88
CA ILE A 439 -23.86 -21.64 9.59
C ILE A 439 -22.55 -21.38 10.35
N VAL A 440 -22.04 -22.38 11.07
CA VAL A 440 -20.79 -22.29 11.85
C VAL A 440 -19.57 -22.11 10.95
N GLN A 441 -19.54 -22.78 9.79
CA GLN A 441 -18.47 -22.62 8.80
C GLN A 441 -18.50 -21.21 8.17
N GLY A 442 -19.67 -20.66 7.88
CA GLY A 442 -19.82 -19.30 7.35
C GLY A 442 -19.40 -18.24 8.37
N TYR A 443 -19.82 -18.42 9.62
CA TYR A 443 -19.35 -17.64 10.77
C TYR A 443 -17.81 -17.71 10.89
N TYR A 444 -17.23 -18.90 10.98
CA TYR A 444 -15.79 -19.09 11.16
C TYR A 444 -14.98 -18.46 10.01
N MET A 445 -15.32 -18.80 8.77
CA MET A 445 -14.64 -18.30 7.57
C MET A 445 -14.63 -16.77 7.51
N HIS A 446 -15.78 -16.13 7.70
CA HIS A 446 -15.86 -14.68 7.61
C HIS A 446 -15.20 -14.00 8.82
N GLN A 447 -15.47 -14.48 10.04
CA GLN A 447 -14.93 -13.91 11.27
C GLN A 447 -13.41 -14.03 11.38
N ALA A 448 -12.80 -15.08 10.81
CA ALA A 448 -11.35 -15.18 10.67
C ALA A 448 -10.79 -14.03 9.80
N VAL A 449 -11.41 -13.72 8.66
CA VAL A 449 -10.99 -12.60 7.81
C VAL A 449 -11.22 -11.25 8.49
N GLY A 450 -12.40 -11.02 9.06
CA GLY A 450 -12.76 -9.73 9.65
C GLY A 450 -12.18 -9.45 11.03
N MET A 451 -12.47 -10.34 11.97
CA MET A 451 -12.23 -10.10 13.39
C MET A 451 -10.82 -10.51 13.80
N TRP A 452 -10.16 -11.41 13.06
CA TRP A 452 -8.73 -11.71 13.25
C TRP A 452 -7.85 -10.88 12.30
N PHE A 453 -7.85 -11.16 11.00
CA PHE A 453 -6.90 -10.53 10.06
C PHE A 453 -7.11 -9.02 9.92
N MET A 454 -8.33 -8.60 9.54
CA MET A 454 -8.64 -7.19 9.29
C MET A 454 -8.58 -6.33 10.55
N LEU A 455 -9.27 -6.72 11.63
CA LEU A 455 -9.33 -5.93 12.87
C LEU A 455 -7.92 -5.70 13.45
N PHE A 456 -7.09 -6.73 13.56
CA PHE A 456 -5.70 -6.57 14.02
C PHE A 456 -4.92 -5.62 13.11
N THR A 457 -5.03 -5.80 11.78
CA THR A 457 -4.27 -5.02 10.79
C THR A 457 -4.69 -3.55 10.77
N LEU A 458 -5.97 -3.23 10.99
CA LEU A 458 -6.42 -1.85 11.23
C LEU A 458 -5.71 -1.26 12.47
N GLY A 459 -5.55 -2.04 13.53
CA GLY A 459 -4.74 -1.67 14.70
C GLY A 459 -3.27 -1.36 14.35
N ILE A 460 -2.64 -2.17 13.49
CA ILE A 460 -1.28 -1.91 12.97
C ILE A 460 -1.22 -0.56 12.23
N VAL A 461 -2.22 -0.25 11.39
CA VAL A 461 -2.30 1.05 10.68
C VAL A 461 -2.48 2.21 11.67
N TYR A 462 -3.35 2.08 12.67
CA TYR A 462 -3.54 3.10 13.70
C TYR A 462 -2.27 3.45 14.47
N TYR A 463 -1.29 2.53 14.56
CA TYR A 463 0.03 2.84 15.11
C TYR A 463 1.00 3.39 14.05
N PHE A 464 1.28 2.62 13.00
CA PHE A 464 2.40 2.94 12.09
C PHE A 464 2.09 4.10 11.14
N LEU A 465 0.86 4.29 10.69
CA LEU A 465 0.54 5.38 9.75
C LEU A 465 0.82 6.78 10.35
N PRO A 466 0.30 7.15 11.54
CA PRO A 466 0.65 8.43 12.17
C PRO A 466 2.14 8.53 12.51
N GLN A 467 2.80 7.42 12.90
CA GLN A 467 4.25 7.39 13.14
C GLN A 467 5.06 7.73 11.87
N GLN A 468 4.79 7.07 10.74
CA GLN A 468 5.50 7.29 9.47
C GLN A 468 5.20 8.67 8.85
N LEU A 469 3.99 9.19 9.07
CA LEU A 469 3.64 10.56 8.66
C LEU A 469 4.15 11.63 9.63
N ASN A 470 4.55 11.27 10.85
CA ASN A 470 4.84 12.17 11.98
C ASN A 470 3.72 13.20 12.16
N LYS A 471 2.48 12.71 12.31
CA LYS A 471 1.25 13.47 12.53
C LYS A 471 0.32 12.71 13.47
N PRO A 472 -0.59 13.39 14.21
CA PRO A 472 -1.71 12.71 14.86
C PRO A 472 -2.61 12.05 13.82
N ILE A 473 -3.34 11.01 14.23
CA ILE A 473 -4.46 10.45 13.45
C ILE A 473 -5.53 11.53 13.23
N TYR A 474 -6.19 11.54 12.07
CA TYR A 474 -7.08 12.65 11.68
C TYR A 474 -8.27 12.87 12.63
N SER A 475 -8.93 11.80 13.06
CA SER A 475 -10.08 11.87 13.99
C SER A 475 -10.11 10.66 14.91
N TYR A 476 -10.10 10.92 16.23
CA TYR A 476 -10.28 9.88 17.23
C TYR A 476 -11.70 9.30 17.19
N SER A 477 -12.71 10.15 17.05
CA SER A 477 -14.13 9.77 17.00
C SER A 477 -14.48 8.89 15.78
N LEU A 478 -13.88 9.14 14.61
CA LEU A 478 -14.02 8.23 13.46
C LEU A 478 -13.39 6.86 13.74
N GLY A 479 -12.32 6.81 14.54
CA GLY A 479 -11.71 5.55 14.99
C GLY A 479 -12.62 4.75 15.92
N ILE A 480 -13.24 5.42 16.90
CA ILE A 480 -14.23 4.81 17.81
C ILE A 480 -15.44 4.30 17.03
N LEU A 481 -15.99 5.12 16.11
CA LEU A 481 -17.12 4.73 15.26
C LEU A 481 -16.76 3.51 14.40
N ALA A 482 -15.60 3.51 13.76
CA ALA A 482 -15.13 2.38 12.97
C ALA A 482 -14.95 1.11 13.82
N PHE A 483 -14.44 1.23 15.04
CA PHE A 483 -14.21 0.08 15.92
C PHE A 483 -15.53 -0.58 16.36
N TRP A 484 -16.49 0.20 16.88
CA TRP A 484 -17.74 -0.36 17.37
C TRP A 484 -18.66 -0.82 16.24
N ALA A 485 -18.75 -0.08 15.13
CA ALA A 485 -19.55 -0.51 13.98
C ALA A 485 -18.98 -1.77 13.31
N GLN A 486 -17.65 -1.93 13.26
CA GLN A 486 -17.00 -3.18 12.84
C GLN A 486 -17.42 -4.36 13.74
N ILE A 487 -17.42 -4.20 15.06
CA ILE A 487 -17.85 -5.26 15.99
C ILE A 487 -19.34 -5.61 15.81
N VAL A 488 -20.22 -4.61 15.73
CA VAL A 488 -21.67 -4.80 15.63
C VAL A 488 -22.08 -5.43 14.31
N PHE A 489 -21.55 -4.97 13.18
CA PHE A 489 -21.97 -5.48 11.87
C PHE A 489 -21.22 -6.76 11.48
N TYR A 490 -19.89 -6.82 11.60
CA TYR A 490 -19.13 -7.93 11.04
C TYR A 490 -19.48 -9.30 11.66
N THR A 491 -19.82 -9.31 12.95
CA THR A 491 -20.24 -10.50 13.70
C THR A 491 -21.51 -11.18 13.16
N LEU A 492 -22.32 -10.47 12.36
CA LEU A 492 -23.60 -10.95 11.83
C LEU A 492 -23.53 -11.43 10.37
N ILE A 493 -22.40 -11.28 9.68
CA ILE A 493 -22.32 -11.42 8.21
C ILE A 493 -22.07 -12.85 7.72
N GLY A 494 -21.63 -13.77 8.58
CA GLY A 494 -21.07 -15.08 8.16
C GLY A 494 -21.90 -15.89 7.15
N THR A 495 -23.23 -15.81 7.19
CA THR A 495 -24.14 -16.52 6.27
C THR A 495 -24.31 -15.85 4.89
N HIS A 496 -23.71 -14.69 4.62
CA HIS A 496 -23.70 -14.07 3.28
C HIS A 496 -22.89 -14.89 2.24
N HIS A 497 -22.02 -15.78 2.70
CA HIS A 497 -21.31 -16.78 1.89
C HIS A 497 -22.21 -17.93 1.42
N PHE A 498 -23.46 -17.98 1.91
CA PHE A 498 -24.41 -19.07 1.70
C PHE A 498 -25.80 -18.53 1.34
N VAL A 499 -25.85 -17.41 0.61
CA VAL A 499 -27.07 -16.90 0.00
C VAL A 499 -27.57 -17.91 -1.05
N PHE A 500 -28.88 -18.10 -1.16
CA PHE A 500 -29.54 -19.18 -1.93
C PHE A 500 -29.24 -20.63 -1.47
N SER A 501 -28.48 -20.84 -0.40
CA SER A 501 -28.37 -22.17 0.22
C SER A 501 -29.64 -22.55 0.99
N ALA A 502 -29.67 -23.78 1.54
CA ALA A 502 -30.71 -24.26 2.45
C ALA A 502 -30.73 -23.57 3.85
N ILE A 503 -29.83 -22.61 4.13
CA ILE A 503 -29.89 -21.79 5.34
C ILE A 503 -31.15 -20.88 5.31
N PRO A 504 -31.90 -20.71 6.41
CA PRO A 504 -33.11 -19.90 6.44
C PRO A 504 -32.97 -18.50 5.82
N TRP A 505 -33.92 -18.13 4.96
CA TRP A 505 -33.89 -16.89 4.18
C TRP A 505 -33.81 -15.60 5.01
N TRP A 506 -34.36 -15.60 6.23
CA TRP A 506 -34.23 -14.49 7.17
C TRP A 506 -32.78 -14.30 7.62
N LEU A 507 -32.05 -15.39 7.89
CA LEU A 507 -30.66 -15.36 8.36
C LEU A 507 -29.69 -14.98 7.22
N GLN A 508 -30.00 -15.37 5.98
CA GLN A 508 -29.34 -14.81 4.79
C GLN A 508 -29.57 -13.29 4.71
N THR A 509 -30.81 -12.83 4.93
CA THR A 509 -31.17 -11.40 4.84
C THR A 509 -30.51 -10.56 5.93
N VAL A 510 -30.43 -11.04 7.17
CA VAL A 510 -29.71 -10.37 8.27
C VAL A 510 -28.24 -10.16 7.91
N ALA A 511 -27.58 -11.18 7.38
CA ALA A 511 -26.18 -11.07 6.95
C ALA A 511 -25.99 -10.05 5.81
N ILE A 512 -26.90 -10.00 4.83
CA ILE A 512 -26.85 -8.98 3.76
C ILE A 512 -27.03 -7.55 4.32
N VAL A 513 -27.96 -7.35 5.25
CA VAL A 513 -28.16 -6.05 5.91
C VAL A 513 -26.91 -5.66 6.73
N ALA A 514 -26.27 -6.62 7.39
CA ALA A 514 -25.01 -6.39 8.10
C ALA A 514 -23.84 -6.09 7.14
N SER A 515 -23.77 -6.73 5.96
CA SER A 515 -22.81 -6.40 4.90
C SER A 515 -23.00 -4.97 4.40
N VAL A 516 -24.24 -4.47 4.29
CA VAL A 516 -24.49 -3.04 4.00
C VAL A 516 -24.12 -2.14 5.18
N GLY A 517 -24.32 -2.59 6.42
CA GLY A 517 -23.86 -1.90 7.62
C GLY A 517 -22.34 -1.66 7.66
N MET A 518 -21.55 -2.57 7.07
CA MET A 518 -20.09 -2.44 6.97
C MET A 518 -19.59 -1.23 6.17
N VAL A 519 -20.45 -0.60 5.37
CA VAL A 519 -20.13 0.69 4.72
C VAL A 519 -19.75 1.75 5.76
N ILE A 520 -20.34 1.73 6.96
CA ILE A 520 -20.06 2.68 8.04
C ILE A 520 -18.60 2.58 8.54
N PRO A 521 -18.10 1.45 9.07
CA PRO A 521 -16.72 1.33 9.53
C PRO A 521 -15.69 1.40 8.40
N VAL A 522 -16.03 0.95 7.19
CA VAL A 522 -15.14 1.02 6.02
C VAL A 522 -14.91 2.46 5.58
N ILE A 523 -15.97 3.27 5.45
CA ILE A 523 -15.84 4.70 5.16
C ILE A 523 -15.15 5.43 6.32
N ALA A 524 -15.58 5.21 7.56
CA ALA A 524 -15.00 5.89 8.72
C ALA A 524 -13.49 5.64 8.85
N GLY A 525 -13.05 4.37 8.77
CA GLY A 525 -11.64 4.00 8.81
C GLY A 525 -10.84 4.54 7.61
N THR A 526 -11.35 4.36 6.39
CA THR A 526 -10.71 4.86 5.16
C THR A 526 -10.53 6.38 5.20
N THR A 527 -11.58 7.12 5.56
CA THR A 527 -11.51 8.59 5.71
C THR A 527 -10.49 8.98 6.76
N ASN A 528 -10.44 8.30 7.90
CA ASN A 528 -9.50 8.59 8.97
C ASN A 528 -8.03 8.42 8.50
N PHE A 529 -7.73 7.31 7.82
CA PHE A 529 -6.38 7.05 7.30
C PHE A 529 -5.99 7.99 6.15
N LEU A 530 -6.86 8.19 5.14
CA LEU A 530 -6.56 9.07 4.01
C LEU A 530 -6.44 10.54 4.43
N MET A 531 -7.28 11.03 5.34
CA MET A 531 -7.17 12.41 5.85
C MET A 531 -5.97 12.61 6.78
N THR A 532 -5.38 11.54 7.33
CA THR A 532 -4.09 11.65 8.06
C THR A 532 -2.94 12.05 7.12
N PHE A 533 -3.03 11.76 5.81
CA PHE A 533 -2.10 12.29 4.79
C PHE A 533 -2.31 13.78 4.45
N LYS A 534 -3.37 14.45 4.95
CA LYS A 534 -3.68 15.86 4.63
C LYS A 534 -2.50 16.77 5.00
N GLY A 535 -2.00 17.52 4.02
CA GLY A 535 -0.77 18.32 4.18
C GLY A 535 0.50 17.51 4.50
N ALA A 536 0.56 16.24 4.09
CA ALA A 536 1.72 15.36 4.22
C ALA A 536 2.03 14.56 2.94
N TRP A 537 1.17 14.61 1.91
CA TRP A 537 1.30 13.91 0.63
C TRP A 537 2.69 13.97 -0.04
N TYR A 538 3.47 15.03 0.17
CA TYR A 538 4.84 15.12 -0.33
C TYR A 538 5.74 13.97 0.18
N LYS A 539 5.50 13.46 1.40
CA LYS A 539 6.24 12.33 1.99
C LYS A 539 6.04 11.02 1.24
N LEU A 540 4.95 10.86 0.47
CA LEU A 540 4.69 9.65 -0.32
C LEU A 540 5.78 9.40 -1.38
N ARG A 541 6.38 10.48 -1.90
CA ARG A 541 7.45 10.44 -2.91
C ARG A 541 8.80 10.03 -2.32
N ASP A 542 9.06 10.44 -1.08
CA ASP A 542 10.37 10.35 -0.42
C ASP A 542 10.44 9.20 0.60
N SER A 543 9.31 8.59 0.97
CA SER A 543 9.22 7.47 1.90
C SER A 543 9.22 6.10 1.19
N TYR A 544 9.74 5.09 1.90
CA TYR A 544 9.73 3.70 1.47
C TYR A 544 8.41 2.97 1.79
N THR A 545 7.75 3.34 2.90
CA THR A 545 6.66 2.58 3.55
C THR A 545 5.28 3.15 3.25
N LEU A 546 5.17 4.47 3.13
CA LEU A 546 3.91 5.17 2.82
C LEU A 546 3.23 4.72 1.51
N PRO A 547 3.94 4.31 0.43
CA PRO A 547 3.29 3.73 -0.74
C PRO A 547 2.53 2.42 -0.44
N PHE A 548 3.09 1.55 0.41
CA PHE A 548 2.42 0.32 0.83
C PHE A 548 1.21 0.62 1.71
N PHE A 549 1.33 1.56 2.67
CA PHE A 549 0.19 2.04 3.46
C PHE A 549 -0.93 2.59 2.56
N LEU A 550 -0.62 3.49 1.63
CA LEU A 550 -1.61 4.10 0.75
C LEU A 550 -2.36 3.06 -0.08
N VAL A 551 -1.63 2.12 -0.71
CA VAL A 551 -2.23 1.05 -1.51
C VAL A 551 -3.10 0.14 -0.63
N GLY A 552 -2.63 -0.25 0.56
CA GLY A 552 -3.42 -1.06 1.50
C GLY A 552 -4.68 -0.37 2.02
N ILE A 553 -4.66 0.95 2.20
CA ILE A 553 -5.85 1.74 2.57
C ILE A 553 -6.85 1.83 1.39
N ILE A 554 -6.36 1.88 0.14
CA ILE A 554 -7.22 1.90 -1.04
C ILE A 554 -7.86 0.53 -1.25
N PHE A 555 -7.10 -0.56 -1.13
CA PHE A 555 -7.67 -1.91 -1.15
C PHE A 555 -8.58 -2.18 0.05
N TYR A 556 -8.35 -1.55 1.22
CA TYR A 556 -9.29 -1.65 2.34
C TYR A 556 -10.66 -1.11 1.94
N PHE A 557 -10.69 0.09 1.33
CA PHE A 557 -11.91 0.64 0.78
C PHE A 557 -12.49 -0.26 -0.32
N THR A 558 -11.72 -0.58 -1.36
CA THR A 558 -12.26 -1.26 -2.55
C THR A 558 -12.63 -2.71 -2.29
N GLY A 559 -11.78 -3.50 -1.63
CA GLY A 559 -12.08 -4.88 -1.27
C GLY A 559 -13.28 -5.01 -0.33
N SER A 560 -13.39 -4.16 0.70
CA SER A 560 -14.54 -4.24 1.63
C SER A 560 -15.85 -3.69 1.04
N MET A 561 -15.81 -2.64 0.22
CA MET A 561 -16.99 -2.19 -0.52
C MET A 561 -17.41 -3.19 -1.62
N GLN A 562 -16.46 -3.92 -2.22
CA GLN A 562 -16.76 -5.00 -3.17
C GLN A 562 -17.39 -6.21 -2.45
N GLY A 563 -16.91 -6.58 -1.25
CA GLY A 563 -17.55 -7.61 -0.43
C GLY A 563 -18.99 -7.25 -0.02
N THR A 564 -19.26 -5.95 0.17
CA THR A 564 -20.63 -5.44 0.34
C THR A 564 -21.48 -5.64 -0.93
N ALA A 565 -20.88 -5.45 -2.11
CA ALA A 565 -21.55 -5.68 -3.39
C ALA A 565 -21.84 -7.17 -3.65
N GLU A 566 -20.88 -8.07 -3.36
CA GLU A 566 -21.00 -9.53 -3.48
C GLU A 566 -22.06 -10.15 -2.56
N ALA A 567 -22.39 -9.50 -1.44
CA ALA A 567 -23.45 -9.93 -0.54
C ALA A 567 -24.86 -9.76 -1.15
N PHE A 568 -25.08 -8.82 -2.07
CA PHE A 568 -26.41 -8.65 -2.66
C PHE A 568 -26.83 -9.86 -3.49
N ARG A 569 -28.02 -10.40 -3.23
CA ARG A 569 -28.60 -11.56 -3.92
C ARG A 569 -28.39 -11.58 -5.44
N TYR A 570 -28.61 -10.47 -6.13
CA TYR A 570 -28.40 -10.41 -7.59
C TYR A 570 -26.93 -10.66 -7.99
N ALA A 571 -25.99 -10.02 -7.30
CA ALA A 571 -24.56 -10.19 -7.54
C ALA A 571 -24.09 -11.59 -7.16
N ASN A 572 -24.55 -12.09 -6.01
CA ASN A 572 -24.24 -13.41 -5.50
C ASN A 572 -24.69 -14.52 -6.47
N LEU A 573 -25.88 -14.38 -7.08
CA LEU A 573 -26.41 -15.32 -8.08
C LEU A 573 -25.49 -15.51 -9.29
N ILE A 574 -24.69 -14.49 -9.65
CA ILE A 574 -23.77 -14.52 -10.78
C ILE A 574 -22.36 -14.92 -10.35
N TRP A 575 -21.88 -14.40 -9.21
CA TRP A 575 -20.48 -14.51 -8.81
C TRP A 575 -20.16 -15.68 -7.88
N HIS A 576 -21.15 -16.22 -7.17
CA HIS A 576 -20.93 -17.35 -6.26
C HIS A 576 -20.48 -18.61 -7.03
N PHE A 577 -19.60 -19.40 -6.42
CA PHE A 577 -18.83 -20.49 -7.04
C PHE A 577 -17.93 -20.12 -8.25
N THR A 578 -17.88 -18.86 -8.68
CA THR A 578 -16.97 -18.42 -9.77
C THR A 578 -15.62 -17.93 -9.24
N ASP A 579 -14.65 -17.80 -10.14
CA ASP A 579 -13.33 -17.22 -9.86
C ASP A 579 -13.38 -15.74 -9.41
N PHE A 580 -14.53 -15.06 -9.49
CA PHE A 580 -14.72 -13.71 -8.95
C PHE A 580 -14.43 -13.65 -7.44
N THR A 581 -14.95 -14.61 -6.66
CA THR A 581 -14.71 -14.68 -5.21
C THR A 581 -13.26 -15.04 -4.89
N VAL A 582 -12.57 -15.78 -5.77
CA VAL A 582 -11.11 -16.02 -5.65
C VAL A 582 -10.35 -14.71 -5.82
N ALA A 583 -10.75 -13.87 -6.79
CA ALA A 583 -10.17 -12.55 -7.00
C ALA A 583 -10.46 -11.58 -5.85
N HIS A 584 -11.68 -11.60 -5.27
CA HIS A 584 -12.03 -10.89 -4.04
C HIS A 584 -11.09 -11.26 -2.89
N SER A 585 -10.93 -12.56 -2.62
CA SER A 585 -10.11 -13.06 -1.52
C SER A 585 -8.64 -12.65 -1.68
N HIS A 586 -8.13 -12.60 -2.91
CA HIS A 586 -6.78 -12.08 -3.17
C HIS A 586 -6.70 -10.56 -3.00
N MET A 587 -7.65 -9.78 -3.51
CA MET A 587 -7.65 -8.33 -3.29
C MET A 587 -7.78 -7.93 -1.82
N THR A 588 -8.46 -8.71 -0.99
CA THR A 588 -8.54 -8.49 0.46
C THR A 588 -7.30 -8.97 1.21
N MET A 589 -6.96 -10.27 1.17
CA MET A 589 -5.84 -10.82 1.95
C MET A 589 -4.46 -10.40 1.43
N TYR A 590 -4.31 -10.16 0.13
CA TYR A 590 -3.07 -9.62 -0.43
C TYR A 590 -3.08 -8.10 -0.43
N GLY A 591 -4.05 -7.50 -1.13
CA GLY A 591 -4.13 -6.06 -1.35
C GLY A 591 -4.30 -5.24 -0.06
N ILE A 592 -5.01 -5.77 0.95
CA ILE A 592 -5.12 -5.14 2.27
C ILE A 592 -4.05 -5.69 3.22
N ILE A 593 -4.22 -6.92 3.69
CA ILE A 593 -3.46 -7.46 4.84
C ILE A 593 -1.96 -7.47 4.51
N THR A 594 -1.57 -8.17 3.44
CA THR A 594 -0.15 -8.36 3.09
C THR A 594 0.56 -7.04 2.77
N PHE A 595 -0.07 -6.11 2.04
CA PHE A 595 0.49 -4.77 1.80
C PHE A 595 0.69 -3.97 3.10
N LEU A 596 -0.27 -3.99 4.03
CA LEU A 596 -0.16 -3.28 5.30
C LEU A 596 0.84 -3.94 6.27
N LEU A 597 0.96 -5.26 6.26
CA LEU A 597 2.02 -5.98 6.99
C LEU A 597 3.41 -5.64 6.45
N TRP A 598 3.61 -5.60 5.12
CA TRP A 598 4.87 -5.10 4.55
C TRP A 598 5.14 -3.65 4.94
N ALA A 599 4.12 -2.78 4.94
CA ALA A 599 4.25 -1.40 5.35
C ALA A 599 4.74 -1.28 6.82
N GLY A 600 4.20 -2.10 7.72
CA GLY A 600 4.65 -2.23 9.10
C GLY A 600 6.05 -2.82 9.24
N ILE A 601 6.35 -3.93 8.56
CA ILE A 601 7.65 -4.63 8.65
C ILE A 601 8.80 -3.75 8.11
N TYR A 602 8.62 -3.10 6.95
CA TYR A 602 9.60 -2.14 6.42
C TYR A 602 9.73 -0.87 7.29
N SER A 603 8.72 -0.55 8.12
CA SER A 603 8.82 0.54 9.11
C SER A 603 9.60 0.09 10.34
N LEU A 604 9.37 -1.13 10.83
CA LEU A 604 9.87 -1.61 12.11
C LEU A 604 11.29 -2.21 12.04
N ILE A 605 11.57 -3.09 11.07
CA ILE A 605 12.87 -3.78 10.99
C ILE A 605 14.06 -2.80 11.04
N PRO A 606 14.08 -1.65 10.32
CA PRO A 606 15.18 -0.69 10.42
C PRO A 606 15.33 -0.03 11.80
N GLN A 607 14.25 0.07 12.59
CA GLN A 607 14.31 0.56 13.98
C GLN A 607 14.93 -0.51 14.91
N LEU A 608 14.68 -1.80 14.63
CA LEU A 608 15.22 -2.94 15.39
C LEU A 608 16.69 -3.26 15.08
N THR A 609 17.13 -3.12 13.83
CA THR A 609 18.47 -3.55 13.38
C THR A 609 19.41 -2.42 12.97
N GLY A 610 18.89 -1.19 12.82
CA GLY A 610 19.64 -0.04 12.28
C GLY A 610 19.95 -0.14 10.77
N ARG A 611 19.34 -1.09 10.05
CA ARG A 611 19.65 -1.38 8.63
C ARG A 611 18.41 -1.22 7.75
N GLU A 612 18.60 -0.58 6.61
CA GLU A 612 17.55 -0.35 5.60
C GLU A 612 17.81 -1.17 4.35
N ALA A 613 16.76 -1.75 3.76
CA ALA A 613 16.86 -2.36 2.43
C ALA A 613 17.01 -1.28 1.32
N PRO A 614 17.70 -1.59 0.20
CA PRO A 614 17.88 -0.66 -0.91
C PRO A 614 16.55 -0.12 -1.47
N GLN A 615 16.46 1.18 -1.78
CA GLN A 615 15.23 1.76 -2.33
C GLN A 615 14.80 1.07 -3.64
N LEU A 616 15.77 0.67 -4.48
CA LEU A 616 15.48 0.00 -5.75
C LEU A 616 14.74 -1.32 -5.54
N THR A 617 15.21 -2.19 -4.64
CA THR A 617 14.59 -3.50 -4.40
C THR A 617 13.28 -3.39 -3.62
N ILE A 618 13.12 -2.41 -2.72
CA ILE A 618 11.80 -2.09 -2.13
C ILE A 618 10.82 -1.63 -3.23
N GLY A 619 11.31 -0.81 -4.18
CA GLY A 619 10.51 -0.31 -5.31
C GLY A 619 10.12 -1.40 -6.32
N ILE A 620 11.01 -2.36 -6.57
CA ILE A 620 10.74 -3.55 -7.40
C ILE A 620 9.69 -4.42 -6.71
N HIS A 621 9.89 -4.76 -5.43
CA HIS A 621 8.91 -5.51 -4.63
C HIS A 621 7.51 -4.86 -4.68
N PHE A 622 7.42 -3.55 -4.42
CA PHE A 622 6.15 -2.81 -4.49
C PHE A 622 5.45 -2.93 -5.84
N TRP A 623 6.19 -2.75 -6.95
CA TRP A 623 5.60 -2.75 -8.28
C TRP A 623 5.26 -4.15 -8.79
N LEU A 624 6.10 -5.15 -8.51
CA LEU A 624 5.80 -6.55 -8.82
C LEU A 624 4.55 -7.04 -8.07
N ALA A 625 4.45 -6.75 -6.77
CA ALA A 625 3.28 -7.11 -5.98
C ALA A 625 2.00 -6.43 -6.48
N LEU A 626 2.05 -5.12 -6.78
CA LEU A 626 0.87 -4.37 -7.20
C LEU A 626 0.41 -4.72 -8.62
N ILE A 627 1.34 -4.81 -9.58
CA ILE A 627 1.01 -5.15 -10.97
C ILE A 627 0.60 -6.64 -11.05
N GLY A 628 1.27 -7.52 -10.31
CA GLY A 628 0.90 -8.93 -10.20
C GLY A 628 -0.52 -9.11 -9.65
N LEU A 629 -0.86 -8.45 -8.55
CA LEU A 629 -2.23 -8.49 -8.00
C LEU A 629 -3.28 -8.02 -9.01
N LEU A 630 -3.02 -6.94 -9.75
CA LEU A 630 -3.96 -6.41 -10.75
C LEU A 630 -4.15 -7.33 -11.95
N LEU A 631 -3.08 -7.96 -12.43
CA LEU A 631 -3.14 -8.98 -13.49
C LEU A 631 -3.73 -10.32 -13.00
N TYR A 632 -3.68 -10.58 -11.69
CA TYR A 632 -4.37 -11.71 -11.07
C TYR A 632 -5.88 -11.44 -10.94
N SER A 633 -6.28 -10.31 -10.35
CA SER A 633 -7.67 -10.11 -9.92
C SER A 633 -8.61 -9.66 -11.03
N ILE A 634 -8.21 -8.69 -11.86
CA ILE A 634 -9.11 -8.11 -12.88
C ILE A 634 -9.55 -9.16 -13.92
N PRO A 635 -8.66 -10.00 -14.48
CA PRO A 635 -9.05 -11.03 -15.44
C PRO A 635 -9.95 -12.12 -14.83
N LEU A 636 -9.72 -12.49 -13.57
CA LEU A 636 -10.60 -13.44 -12.86
C LEU A 636 -11.99 -12.88 -12.55
N MET A 637 -12.10 -11.58 -12.20
CA MET A 637 -13.42 -10.95 -12.00
C MET A 637 -14.21 -10.88 -13.30
N TYR A 638 -13.55 -10.56 -14.42
CA TYR A 638 -14.19 -10.54 -15.72
C TYR A 638 -14.58 -11.95 -16.18
N GLY A 639 -13.64 -12.90 -16.17
CA GLY A 639 -13.89 -14.30 -16.53
C GLY A 639 -14.94 -14.97 -15.65
N GLY A 640 -14.87 -14.78 -14.33
CA GLY A 640 -15.85 -15.28 -13.37
C GLY A 640 -17.26 -14.72 -13.62
N SER A 641 -17.38 -13.44 -13.99
CA SER A 641 -18.68 -12.86 -14.39
C SER A 641 -19.24 -13.49 -15.67
N LEU A 642 -18.40 -13.75 -16.67
CA LEU A 642 -18.81 -14.46 -17.89
C LEU A 642 -19.19 -15.92 -17.62
N ARG A 643 -18.47 -16.60 -16.71
CA ARG A 643 -18.76 -17.97 -16.28
C ARG A 643 -20.12 -18.09 -15.59
N GLY A 644 -20.43 -17.14 -14.68
CA GLY A 644 -21.75 -17.06 -14.04
C GLY A 644 -22.88 -16.81 -15.04
N LEU A 645 -22.67 -15.92 -16.02
CA LEU A 645 -23.63 -15.70 -17.12
C LEU A 645 -23.86 -16.96 -17.96
N SER A 646 -22.80 -17.70 -18.30
CA SER A 646 -22.87 -18.97 -19.03
C SER A 646 -23.70 -20.02 -18.28
N TRP A 647 -23.55 -20.13 -16.96
CA TRP A 647 -24.39 -21.00 -16.13
C TRP A 647 -25.86 -20.55 -16.08
N ILE A 648 -26.12 -19.24 -15.97
CA ILE A 648 -27.49 -18.69 -15.97
C ILE A 648 -28.18 -18.88 -17.33
N ALA A 649 -27.43 -18.89 -18.42
CA ALA A 649 -27.92 -19.20 -19.77
C ALA A 649 -28.21 -20.70 -20.00
N GLY A 650 -27.74 -21.59 -19.11
CA GLY A 650 -27.92 -23.04 -19.24
C GLY A 650 -26.90 -23.72 -20.15
N GLU A 651 -25.79 -23.06 -20.47
CA GLU A 651 -24.74 -23.60 -21.34
C GLU A 651 -24.01 -24.81 -20.70
N PRO A 652 -23.44 -25.73 -21.50
CA PRO A 652 -22.72 -26.87 -20.97
C PRO A 652 -21.55 -26.46 -20.07
N PHE A 653 -21.42 -27.11 -18.91
CA PHE A 653 -20.40 -26.73 -17.91
C PHE A 653 -18.96 -26.79 -18.45
N VAL A 654 -18.68 -27.70 -19.39
CA VAL A 654 -17.36 -27.82 -20.05
C VAL A 654 -16.99 -26.59 -20.89
N ASP A 655 -17.97 -25.90 -21.46
CA ASP A 655 -17.74 -24.67 -22.21
C ASP A 655 -17.44 -23.51 -21.26
N SER A 656 -18.14 -23.47 -20.11
CA SER A 656 -17.82 -22.53 -19.01
C SER A 656 -16.42 -22.73 -18.41
N VAL A 657 -15.85 -23.94 -18.51
CA VAL A 657 -14.48 -24.27 -18.11
C VAL A 657 -13.48 -23.85 -19.20
N SER A 658 -13.79 -24.15 -20.46
CA SER A 658 -12.97 -23.78 -21.62
C SER A 658 -12.84 -22.26 -21.76
N LEU A 659 -13.94 -21.53 -21.52
CA LEU A 659 -14.01 -20.07 -21.43
C LEU A 659 -13.04 -19.47 -20.40
N MET A 660 -12.70 -20.19 -19.33
CA MET A 660 -11.86 -19.69 -18.25
C MET A 660 -10.35 -19.75 -18.53
N LEU A 661 -9.91 -20.58 -19.46
CA LEU A 661 -8.50 -20.82 -19.77
C LEU A 661 -7.66 -19.55 -20.00
N PRO A 662 -8.06 -18.55 -20.81
CA PRO A 662 -7.28 -17.30 -20.97
C PRO A 662 -7.20 -16.47 -19.69
N TYR A 663 -8.21 -16.53 -18.81
CA TYR A 663 -8.21 -15.79 -17.53
C TYR A 663 -7.34 -16.50 -16.48
N TRP A 664 -7.29 -17.84 -16.49
CA TRP A 664 -6.34 -18.61 -15.67
C TRP A 664 -4.89 -18.43 -16.11
N LEU A 665 -4.62 -18.24 -17.42
CA LEU A 665 -3.29 -17.85 -17.91
C LEU A 665 -2.86 -16.49 -17.36
N TRP A 666 -3.73 -15.47 -17.43
CA TRP A 666 -3.44 -14.16 -16.82
C TRP A 666 -3.26 -14.23 -15.30
N ARG A 667 -4.05 -15.06 -14.62
CA ARG A 667 -3.89 -15.33 -13.19
C ARG A 667 -2.52 -15.93 -12.87
N ALA A 668 -2.03 -16.88 -13.68
CA ALA A 668 -0.68 -17.42 -13.52
C ALA A 668 0.39 -16.33 -13.73
N ILE A 669 0.30 -15.52 -14.80
CA ILE A 669 1.22 -14.39 -15.05
C ILE A 669 1.23 -13.38 -13.87
N GLY A 670 0.06 -13.05 -13.32
CA GLY A 670 -0.07 -12.21 -12.14
C GLY A 670 0.53 -12.85 -10.88
N GLY A 671 0.29 -14.15 -10.70
CA GLY A 671 0.87 -14.99 -9.65
C GLY A 671 2.40 -15.00 -9.69
N THR A 672 3.00 -15.20 -10.86
CA THR A 672 4.46 -15.20 -11.04
C THR A 672 5.06 -13.86 -10.60
N LEU A 673 4.43 -12.74 -10.96
CA LEU A 673 4.86 -11.40 -10.53
C LEU A 673 4.71 -11.21 -9.01
N MET A 674 3.62 -11.70 -8.40
CA MET A 674 3.44 -11.70 -6.94
C MET A 674 4.52 -12.53 -6.24
N TRP A 675 4.78 -13.76 -6.70
CA TRP A 675 5.79 -14.67 -6.17
C TRP A 675 7.22 -14.11 -6.31
N LEU A 676 7.58 -13.57 -7.47
CA LEU A 676 8.84 -12.84 -7.67
C LEU A 676 8.97 -11.66 -6.70
N SER A 677 7.87 -10.97 -6.39
CA SER A 677 7.86 -9.91 -5.38
C SER A 677 8.27 -10.44 -4.00
N HIS A 678 7.85 -11.64 -3.62
CA HIS A 678 8.16 -12.26 -2.32
C HIS A 678 9.63 -12.65 -2.21
N LEU A 679 10.26 -13.11 -3.30
CA LEU A 679 11.70 -13.35 -3.34
C LEU A 679 12.48 -12.03 -3.12
N VAL A 680 12.02 -10.92 -3.70
CA VAL A 680 12.62 -9.60 -3.48
C VAL A 680 12.35 -9.08 -2.06
N PHE A 681 11.18 -9.36 -1.46
CA PHE A 681 10.91 -9.10 -0.04
C PHE A 681 11.84 -9.90 0.87
N ALA A 682 12.01 -11.21 0.63
CA ALA A 682 12.90 -12.06 1.41
C ALA A 682 14.37 -11.63 1.30
N PHE A 683 14.82 -11.24 0.11
CA PHE A 683 16.14 -10.63 -0.08
C PHE A 683 16.29 -9.30 0.71
N ASN A 684 15.26 -8.46 0.73
CA ASN A 684 15.25 -7.23 1.54
C ASN A 684 15.28 -7.53 3.04
N MET A 685 14.53 -8.53 3.51
CA MET A 685 14.55 -9.00 4.90
C MET A 685 15.94 -9.51 5.30
N TYR A 686 16.55 -10.35 4.45
CA TYR A 686 17.93 -10.79 4.62
C TYR A 686 18.90 -9.60 4.70
N LYS A 687 18.84 -8.64 3.77
CA LYS A 687 19.67 -7.42 3.78
C LYS A 687 19.52 -6.57 5.05
N MET A 688 18.35 -6.58 5.70
CA MET A 688 18.11 -5.79 6.92
C MET A 688 18.43 -6.54 8.22
N ILE A 689 18.36 -7.88 8.24
CA ILE A 689 18.60 -8.68 9.45
C ILE A 689 20.02 -9.25 9.50
N ALA A 690 20.54 -9.78 8.39
CA ALA A 690 21.83 -10.47 8.36
C ALA A 690 22.97 -9.58 8.88
N ARG A 691 23.83 -10.15 9.72
CA ARG A 691 25.04 -9.48 10.20
C ARG A 691 25.98 -9.26 9.00
N PRO A 692 26.40 -8.02 8.70
CA PRO A 692 27.51 -7.82 7.78
C PRO A 692 28.81 -8.31 8.43
N LEU A 693 29.82 -8.60 7.61
CA LEU A 693 31.21 -8.55 8.07
C LEU A 693 31.46 -7.17 8.71
N PRO A 694 32.28 -7.07 9.78
CA PRO A 694 32.40 -5.84 10.56
C PRO A 694 32.86 -4.66 9.69
N SER A 695 31.93 -3.76 9.38
CA SER A 695 32.25 -2.49 8.75
C SER A 695 32.97 -1.63 9.79
N LEU A 696 34.29 -1.53 9.66
CA LEU A 696 35.14 -0.64 10.45
C LEU A 696 34.54 0.77 10.42
N ALA A 697 33.97 1.20 11.55
CA ALA A 697 33.49 2.56 11.72
C ALA A 697 34.73 3.42 11.92
N ILE A 698 35.16 4.11 10.85
CA ILE A 698 36.50 4.72 10.77
C ILE A 698 36.75 5.68 11.94
N GLU A 699 35.73 6.43 12.39
CA GLU A 699 35.84 7.31 13.56
C GLU A 699 36.10 6.51 14.85
N GLN A 700 35.32 5.45 15.08
CA GLN A 700 35.45 4.62 16.28
C GLN A 700 36.78 3.85 16.28
N THR A 701 37.12 3.20 15.16
CA THR A 701 38.38 2.45 15.04
C THR A 701 39.60 3.38 15.13
N ALA A 702 39.53 4.62 14.64
CA ALA A 702 40.59 5.60 14.86
C ALA A 702 40.75 5.96 16.34
N ILE A 703 39.66 6.15 17.08
CA ILE A 703 39.69 6.38 18.54
C ILE A 703 40.25 5.15 19.28
N ASP A 704 39.76 3.96 18.95
CA ASP A 704 40.21 2.70 19.55
C ASP A 704 41.71 2.43 19.27
N LEU A 705 42.23 2.85 18.11
CA LEU A 705 43.65 2.80 17.76
C LEU A 705 44.48 3.87 18.48
N LEU A 706 43.97 5.11 18.58
CA LEU A 706 44.64 6.19 19.33
C LEU A 706 44.79 5.83 20.80
N MET A 707 43.74 5.33 21.47
CA MET A 707 43.82 4.87 22.85
C MET A 707 44.77 3.66 23.02
N LYS A 708 44.88 2.78 22.02
CA LYS A 708 45.91 1.73 21.98
C LYS A 708 47.33 2.25 21.78
N THR A 709 47.49 3.48 21.31
CA THR A 709 48.80 4.13 21.11
C THR A 709 49.21 4.89 22.37
N ASP A 710 48.28 5.60 23.02
CA ASP A 710 48.51 6.27 24.32
C ASP A 710 48.94 5.28 25.41
N ASN A 711 48.22 4.16 25.59
CA ASN A 711 48.62 3.15 26.59
C ASN A 711 50.05 2.62 26.34
N LYS A 712 50.48 2.52 25.08
CA LYS A 712 51.86 2.14 24.72
C LYS A 712 52.92 3.22 24.95
N MET A 713 52.53 4.45 25.28
CA MET A 713 53.40 5.54 25.70
C MET A 713 53.35 5.77 27.23
N HIS A 714 52.62 4.94 27.97
CA HIS A 714 52.58 4.93 29.44
C HIS A 714 53.10 3.62 30.06
N ASP A 715 53.24 2.54 29.27
CA ASP A 715 53.90 1.29 29.66
C ASP A 715 55.41 1.24 29.30
N ASN A 716 56.02 2.38 28.93
CA ASN A 716 57.44 2.59 28.57
C ASN A 716 58.01 3.80 29.32
#